data_AF-A0A951WNB0-F1
#
_entry.id   AF-A0A951WNB0-F1
#
_cell.length_a   1.000
_cell.length_b   1.000
_cell.length_c   1.000
_cell.angle_alpha   90.00
_cell.angle_beta   90.00
_cell.angle_gamma   90.00
#
_symmetry.space_group_name_H-M   'P 1'
#
loop_
_entity.id
_entity.type
_entity.pdbx_description
1 polymer ?
#
loop_
_entity_poly.entity_id
_entity_poly.type
_entity_poly.pdbx_seq_one_letter_code
_entity_poly.pdbx_strand_id
1 'polypeptide(L)'
;MPVLAIDRTILALLPPTIFGLFWFGLPALIVILTSLVCCLLTSALMQYLFIKKFVPRKVSVITGILLALTLRPDTPLILVILGAIASETIGRVFVKSLKRNLLNPAITGRFVIAIMETLYPWYPKLNMSQPEVDFFSGATVLFFSEGGVLRPDLTESFLGLVFGSIGETSFLVLLISSFFMLKYVLIKWEGPIVMILLTPILLVLVPVSAEVSGHAPWINNPLLYLFGSSLLLTAIFFLGDPVTTPKTKKGQIVAGTLMAIACATGKISFGFQGLEYLMLLLINWNCEAIDSLFMVKNSVKQNIANPDSEPYHLNGHSPSMQDREDEPFLMYHKIKSQSIQNPWETLIKARLGGRGGSHFPAFLKWKAIKNRPDSVLIINASEGEPGTFKDRFILHHYPHTAAEGILILSHLLNINQIILVVPEDFSDSGSYIINCIQEQGLLNSSMKTSPGAYVAGEETALIRYLMDEPAIPSPKPPLPVESGWYQKPTLVHNLETVSWIPVIINNPLQWGKGRFLVSLSGAIARPGVREAWIGDSVQEILDKESYLNDLEVGAIQIGGVSGAYLPLNQNPILLEQEYLSSLGAFLGTGSIRLLRKGDCLIEDLIQRTRFLEESSCHQCSACRIGTQNQVETLIKLSLGKLSKRETELFEAQIPVMQMLSLCGLGKMAPIPYQSLLRHFPEEVEFHRNGNHIRACLRKNHANQNQSKTGSMPVRRKPLISTAISG
;
A
#
# COMPACT_ATOMS: atom_id res chain seq x y z
N MET A 1 8.43 -1.66 -7.76
CA MET A 1 9.29 -0.69 -8.46
C MET A 1 8.50 -0.12 -9.62
N PRO A 2 8.51 1.20 -9.88
CA PRO A 2 7.91 1.74 -11.11
C PRO A 2 8.55 1.07 -12.34
N VAL A 3 7.81 0.93 -13.44
CA VAL A 3 8.28 0.22 -14.66
C VAL A 3 9.66 0.72 -15.12
N LEU A 4 9.90 2.03 -15.03
CA LEU A 4 11.20 2.64 -15.31
C LEU A 4 12.34 2.16 -14.40
N ALA A 5 12.08 1.89 -13.12
CA ALA A 5 13.11 1.40 -12.21
C ALA A 5 13.50 -0.05 -12.52
N ILE A 6 12.55 -0.88 -12.97
CA ILE A 6 12.85 -2.26 -13.40
C ILE A 6 13.75 -2.25 -14.63
N ASP A 7 13.42 -1.43 -15.63
CA ASP A 7 14.22 -1.30 -16.85
C ASP A 7 15.63 -0.79 -16.54
N ARG A 8 15.75 0.17 -15.61
CA ARG A 8 17.05 0.69 -15.16
C ARG A 8 17.85 -0.32 -14.34
N THR A 9 17.22 -1.15 -13.50
CA THR A 9 17.92 -2.23 -12.79
C THR A 9 18.46 -3.27 -13.77
N ILE A 10 17.72 -3.62 -14.82
CA ILE A 10 18.21 -4.52 -15.88
C ILE A 10 19.43 -3.89 -16.56
N LEU A 11 19.36 -2.61 -16.92
CA LEU A 11 20.49 -1.88 -17.50
C LEU A 11 21.72 -1.87 -16.58
N ALA A 12 21.52 -1.74 -15.26
CA ALA A 12 22.60 -1.79 -14.28
C ALA A 12 23.27 -3.17 -14.16
N LEU A 13 22.57 -4.24 -14.54
CA LEU A 13 23.10 -5.61 -14.51
C LEU A 13 23.82 -6.00 -15.80
N LEU A 14 23.63 -5.25 -16.90
CA LEU A 14 24.29 -5.54 -18.17
C LEU A 14 25.82 -5.46 -18.08
N PRO A 15 26.46 -4.43 -17.48
CA PRO A 15 27.91 -4.38 -17.41
C PRO A 15 28.56 -5.61 -16.77
N PRO A 16 28.18 -6.07 -15.54
CA PRO A 16 28.78 -7.27 -14.97
C PRO A 16 28.42 -8.54 -15.73
N THR A 17 27.24 -8.60 -16.36
CA THR A 17 26.84 -9.76 -17.19
C THR A 17 27.69 -9.85 -18.46
N ILE A 18 27.86 -8.73 -19.18
CA ILE A 18 28.69 -8.66 -20.39
C ILE A 18 30.15 -8.96 -20.06
N PHE A 19 30.66 -8.41 -18.96
CA PHE A 19 32.04 -8.66 -18.55
C PHE A 19 32.26 -10.12 -18.13
N GLY A 20 31.31 -10.73 -17.40
CA GLY A 20 31.33 -12.15 -17.09
C GLY A 20 31.31 -13.04 -18.33
N LEU A 21 30.52 -12.67 -19.36
CA LEU A 21 30.50 -13.36 -20.65
C LEU A 21 31.81 -13.21 -21.42
N PHE A 22 32.40 -12.01 -21.42
CA PHE A 22 33.69 -11.75 -22.06
C PHE A 22 34.79 -12.62 -21.44
N TRP A 23 34.79 -12.77 -20.11
CA TRP A 23 35.82 -13.50 -19.39
C TRP A 23 35.66 -15.02 -19.45
N PHE A 24 34.44 -15.52 -19.21
CA PHE A 24 34.17 -16.96 -19.08
C PHE A 24 33.59 -17.60 -20.34
N GLY A 25 33.23 -16.81 -21.36
CA GLY A 25 32.78 -17.31 -22.66
C GLY A 25 31.50 -18.15 -22.59
N LEU A 26 31.51 -19.25 -23.34
CA LEU A 26 30.33 -20.12 -23.55
C LEU A 26 29.78 -20.75 -22.26
N PRO A 27 30.59 -21.27 -21.31
CA PRO A 27 30.10 -21.76 -20.02
C PRO A 27 29.24 -20.75 -19.25
N ALA A 28 29.67 -19.50 -19.14
CA ALA A 28 28.87 -18.47 -18.47
C ALA A 28 27.58 -18.14 -19.22
N LEU A 29 27.62 -18.11 -20.57
CA LEU A 29 26.42 -17.91 -21.38
C LEU A 29 25.37 -18.98 -21.11
N ILE A 30 25.79 -20.25 -21.03
CA ILE A 30 24.91 -21.37 -20.75
C ILE A 30 24.25 -21.19 -19.38
N VAL A 31 25.02 -20.91 -18.32
CA VAL A 31 24.47 -20.70 -16.96
C VAL A 31 23.49 -19.53 -16.91
N ILE A 32 23.83 -18.39 -17.52
CA ILE A 32 22.96 -17.21 -17.57
C ILE A 32 21.65 -17.52 -18.30
N LEU A 33 21.72 -18.14 -19.48
CA LEU A 33 20.54 -18.48 -20.27
C LEU A 33 19.66 -19.51 -19.55
N THR A 34 20.26 -20.54 -18.96
CA THR A 34 19.51 -21.55 -18.19
C THR A 34 18.78 -20.90 -17.01
N SER A 35 19.46 -20.04 -16.23
CA SER A 35 18.83 -19.35 -15.11
C SER A 35 17.68 -18.44 -15.56
N LEU A 36 17.91 -17.63 -16.60
CA LEU A 36 16.91 -16.73 -17.17
C LEU A 36 15.67 -17.47 -17.69
N VAL A 37 15.87 -18.48 -18.53
CA VAL A 37 14.79 -19.26 -19.14
C VAL A 37 14.01 -19.99 -18.06
N CYS A 38 14.69 -20.62 -17.10
CA CYS A 38 14.02 -21.32 -16.01
C CYS A 38 13.21 -20.37 -15.12
N CYS A 39 13.75 -19.21 -14.72
CA CYS A 39 12.97 -18.23 -13.95
C CYS A 39 11.73 -17.73 -14.72
N LEU A 40 11.85 -17.48 -16.02
CA LEU A 40 10.71 -17.06 -16.85
C LEU A 40 9.67 -18.18 -17.00
N LEU A 41 10.09 -19.41 -17.26
CA LEU A 41 9.21 -20.56 -17.39
C LEU A 41 8.54 -20.92 -16.07
N THR A 42 9.27 -20.93 -14.96
CA THR A 42 8.68 -21.17 -13.63
C THR A 42 7.69 -20.06 -13.28
N SER A 43 8.03 -18.79 -13.51
CA SER A 43 7.09 -17.69 -13.26
C SER A 43 5.82 -17.81 -14.10
N ALA A 44 5.96 -18.17 -15.37
CA ALA A 44 4.84 -18.43 -16.27
C ALA A 44 3.97 -19.61 -15.83
N LEU A 45 4.59 -20.74 -15.47
CA LEU A 45 3.91 -21.93 -14.99
C LEU A 45 3.14 -21.62 -13.71
N MET A 46 3.75 -20.92 -12.76
CA MET A 46 3.07 -20.51 -11.53
C MET A 46 1.92 -19.54 -11.83
N GLN A 47 2.08 -18.59 -12.76
CA GLN A 47 0.96 -17.73 -13.16
C GLN A 47 -0.18 -18.51 -13.84
N TYR A 48 0.15 -19.51 -14.65
CA TYR A 48 -0.84 -20.38 -15.26
C TYR A 48 -1.60 -21.18 -14.20
N LEU A 49 -0.89 -21.78 -13.24
CA LEU A 49 -1.48 -22.58 -12.16
C LEU A 49 -2.37 -21.75 -11.22
N PHE A 50 -2.00 -20.50 -10.91
CA PHE A 50 -2.70 -19.67 -9.93
C PHE A 50 -3.68 -18.64 -10.53
N ILE A 51 -3.44 -18.15 -11.75
CA ILE A 51 -4.16 -17.01 -12.35
C ILE A 51 -4.72 -17.34 -13.75
N LYS A 52 -4.40 -18.52 -14.31
CA LYS A 52 -4.79 -18.97 -15.67
C LYS A 52 -4.51 -17.95 -16.79
N LYS A 53 -3.50 -17.08 -16.61
CA LYS A 53 -3.02 -16.10 -17.60
C LYS A 53 -1.50 -16.07 -17.63
N PHE A 54 -0.93 -15.95 -18.83
CA PHE A 54 0.51 -15.81 -19.03
C PHE A 54 0.87 -14.32 -19.18
N VAL A 55 1.63 -13.77 -18.23
CA VAL A 55 2.20 -12.42 -18.35
C VAL A 55 3.71 -12.48 -18.05
N PRO A 56 4.59 -12.26 -19.05
CA PRO A 56 6.03 -12.23 -18.81
C PRO A 56 6.37 -11.07 -17.88
N ARG A 57 6.98 -11.39 -16.73
CA ARG A 57 7.36 -10.38 -15.73
C ARG A 57 8.82 -10.00 -15.90
N LYS A 58 9.07 -8.73 -16.24
CA LYS A 58 10.41 -8.15 -16.28
C LYS A 58 11.20 -8.34 -14.96
N VAL A 59 10.53 -8.52 -13.83
CA VAL A 59 11.18 -8.79 -12.53
C VAL A 59 11.81 -10.20 -12.47
N SER A 60 11.27 -11.19 -13.18
CA SER A 60 11.87 -12.53 -13.25
C SER A 60 13.14 -12.55 -14.10
N VAL A 61 13.28 -11.61 -15.04
CA VAL A 61 14.54 -11.37 -15.76
C VAL A 61 15.62 -10.89 -14.79
N ILE A 62 15.31 -9.93 -13.92
CA ILE A 62 16.24 -9.46 -12.88
C ILE A 62 16.66 -10.62 -11.97
N THR A 63 15.70 -11.43 -11.51
CA THR A 63 15.99 -12.59 -10.65
C THR A 63 16.89 -13.61 -11.33
N GLY A 64 16.64 -13.95 -12.60
CA GLY A 64 17.49 -14.89 -13.34
C GLY A 64 18.91 -14.37 -13.59
N ILE A 65 19.06 -13.09 -13.94
CA ILE A 65 20.40 -12.48 -14.10
C ILE A 65 21.14 -12.47 -12.76
N LEU A 66 20.50 -11.97 -11.70
CA LEU A 66 21.12 -11.89 -10.38
C LEU A 66 21.51 -13.26 -9.83
N LEU A 67 20.66 -14.28 -10.00
CA LEU A 67 20.99 -15.63 -9.60
C LEU A 67 22.22 -16.12 -10.37
N ALA A 68 22.24 -16.01 -11.70
CA ALA A 68 23.38 -16.42 -12.51
C ALA A 68 24.69 -15.70 -12.14
N LEU A 69 24.64 -14.40 -11.82
CA LEU A 69 25.81 -13.64 -11.39
C LEU A 69 26.41 -14.16 -10.07
N THR A 70 25.66 -14.87 -9.23
CA THR A 70 26.17 -15.51 -7.99
C THR A 70 26.75 -16.90 -8.20
N LEU A 71 26.68 -17.45 -9.41
CA LEU A 71 27.08 -18.82 -9.73
C LEU A 71 28.40 -18.84 -10.50
N ARG A 72 29.07 -19.99 -10.48
CA ARG A 72 30.25 -20.23 -11.31
C ARG A 72 29.85 -20.57 -12.74
N PRO A 73 30.74 -20.32 -13.71
CA PRO A 73 30.52 -20.73 -15.11
C PRO A 73 30.40 -22.25 -15.29
N ASP A 74 30.95 -23.07 -14.39
CA ASP A 74 30.90 -24.54 -14.42
C ASP A 74 29.81 -25.13 -13.51
N THR A 75 28.92 -24.30 -12.95
CA THR A 75 27.83 -24.80 -12.09
C THR A 75 26.94 -25.79 -12.87
N PRO A 76 26.66 -27.00 -12.32
CA PRO A 76 25.79 -27.99 -12.95
C PRO A 76 24.43 -27.40 -13.32
N LEU A 77 23.99 -27.60 -14.55
CA LEU A 77 22.72 -27.02 -15.02
C LEU A 77 21.52 -27.48 -14.19
N ILE A 78 21.55 -28.70 -13.65
CA ILE A 78 20.50 -29.18 -12.75
C ILE A 78 20.38 -28.32 -11.48
N LEU A 79 21.51 -27.88 -10.92
CA LEU A 79 21.51 -26.98 -9.76
C LEU A 79 21.02 -25.59 -10.15
N VAL A 80 21.42 -25.07 -11.31
CA VAL A 80 20.92 -23.80 -11.86
C VAL A 80 19.39 -23.84 -12.00
N ILE A 81 18.86 -24.94 -12.55
CA ILE A 81 17.42 -25.16 -12.73
C ILE A 81 16.71 -25.19 -11.38
N LEU A 82 17.20 -25.98 -10.42
CA LEU A 82 16.60 -26.10 -9.08
C LEU A 82 16.59 -24.75 -8.34
N GLY A 83 17.68 -24.00 -8.39
CA GLY A 83 17.76 -22.67 -7.79
C GLY A 83 16.83 -21.66 -8.46
N ALA A 84 16.71 -21.70 -9.79
CA ALA A 84 15.79 -20.83 -10.53
C ALA A 84 14.32 -21.13 -10.18
N ILE A 85 13.97 -22.42 -10.03
CA ILE A 85 12.65 -22.85 -9.56
C ILE A 85 12.39 -22.32 -8.16
N ALA A 86 13.31 -22.56 -7.21
CA ALA A 86 13.17 -22.12 -5.82
C ALA A 86 13.07 -20.59 -5.69
N SER A 87 13.78 -19.84 -6.53
CA SER A 87 13.72 -18.37 -6.57
C SER A 87 12.30 -17.87 -6.82
N GLU A 88 11.58 -18.47 -7.77
CA GLU A 88 10.22 -18.05 -8.13
C GLU A 88 9.14 -18.70 -7.26
N THR A 89 9.30 -19.96 -6.84
CA THR A 89 8.29 -20.63 -6.00
C THR A 89 8.34 -20.19 -4.54
N ILE A 90 9.50 -20.32 -3.89
CA ILE A 90 9.71 -19.99 -2.47
C ILE A 90 9.92 -18.48 -2.33
N GLY A 91 10.90 -17.95 -3.07
CA GLY A 91 11.31 -16.55 -2.94
C GLY A 91 10.24 -15.54 -3.37
N ARG A 92 9.27 -15.95 -4.21
CA ARG A 92 8.23 -15.05 -4.73
C ARG A 92 6.80 -15.50 -4.44
N VAL A 93 6.40 -16.72 -4.80
CA VAL A 93 4.98 -17.13 -4.71
C VAL A 93 4.53 -17.38 -3.27
N PHE A 94 5.29 -18.17 -2.51
CA PHE A 94 4.96 -18.47 -1.12
C PHE A 94 4.92 -17.20 -0.25
N VAL A 95 5.92 -16.35 -0.40
CA VAL A 95 6.05 -15.09 0.33
C VAL A 95 4.97 -14.08 -0.04
N LYS A 96 4.49 -14.06 -1.29
CA LYS A 96 3.40 -13.17 -1.73
C LYS A 96 2.04 -13.54 -1.12
N SER A 97 1.79 -14.81 -0.78
CA SER A 97 0.54 -15.20 -0.09
C SER A 97 0.44 -14.56 1.32
N LEU A 98 1.60 -14.31 1.95
CA LEU A 98 1.74 -13.67 3.26
C LEU A 98 1.62 -12.13 3.22
N LYS A 99 1.30 -11.53 2.06
CA LYS A 99 1.19 -10.07 1.84
C LYS A 99 2.45 -9.27 2.20
N ARG A 100 3.63 -9.90 2.28
CA ARG A 100 4.92 -9.26 2.62
C ARG A 100 5.99 -9.66 1.58
N ASN A 101 7.00 -8.82 1.34
CA ASN A 101 8.17 -9.21 0.52
C ASN A 101 9.31 -9.65 1.44
N LEU A 102 9.19 -10.85 2.00
CA LEU A 102 10.04 -11.36 3.08
C LEU A 102 11.41 -11.87 2.63
N LEU A 103 11.60 -12.27 1.38
CA LEU A 103 12.84 -12.92 0.92
C LEU A 103 13.27 -12.37 -0.44
N ASN A 104 14.57 -12.13 -0.62
CA ASN A 104 15.12 -11.85 -1.93
C ASN A 104 15.06 -13.13 -2.81
N PRO A 105 14.37 -13.10 -3.97
CA PRO A 105 14.19 -14.29 -4.80
C PRO A 105 15.50 -14.93 -5.28
N ALA A 106 16.46 -14.15 -5.75
CA ALA A 106 17.72 -14.67 -6.28
C ALA A 106 18.57 -15.32 -5.18
N ILE A 107 18.62 -14.69 -4.00
CA ILE A 107 19.34 -15.24 -2.84
C ILE A 107 18.66 -16.50 -2.31
N THR A 108 17.33 -16.56 -2.36
CA THR A 108 16.58 -17.79 -2.03
C THR A 108 17.03 -18.95 -2.94
N GLY A 109 17.14 -18.70 -4.24
CA GLY A 109 17.67 -19.69 -5.19
C GLY A 109 19.10 -20.10 -4.90
N ARG A 110 19.99 -19.12 -4.64
CA ARG A 110 21.39 -19.39 -4.32
C ARG A 110 21.54 -20.21 -3.03
N PHE A 111 20.73 -19.91 -2.01
CA PHE A 111 20.72 -20.65 -0.76
C PHE A 111 20.28 -22.11 -0.96
N VAL A 112 19.25 -22.34 -1.77
CA VAL A 112 18.83 -23.72 -2.13
C VAL A 112 19.93 -24.45 -2.90
N ILE A 113 20.59 -23.79 -3.84
CA ILE A 113 21.75 -24.37 -4.54
C ILE A 113 22.84 -24.76 -3.54
N ALA A 114 23.16 -23.88 -2.59
CA ALA A 114 24.18 -24.16 -1.57
C ALA A 114 23.82 -25.38 -0.70
N ILE A 115 22.55 -25.55 -0.31
CA ILE A 115 22.09 -26.75 0.40
C ILE A 115 22.21 -28.00 -0.48
N MET A 116 21.86 -27.92 -1.76
CA MET A 116 21.91 -29.07 -2.66
C MET A 116 23.36 -29.49 -2.97
N GLU A 117 24.28 -28.54 -3.07
CA GLU A 117 25.72 -28.79 -3.16
C GLU A 117 26.23 -29.60 -1.95
N THR A 118 25.67 -29.35 -0.75
CA THR A 118 25.96 -30.11 0.47
C THR A 118 25.39 -31.53 0.47
N LEU A 119 24.20 -31.73 -0.12
CA LEU A 119 23.47 -33.01 -0.04
C LEU A 119 23.87 -34.04 -1.11
N TYR A 120 24.56 -33.64 -2.19
CA TYR A 120 24.88 -34.50 -3.33
C TYR A 120 26.39 -34.58 -3.66
N PRO A 121 27.18 -35.40 -2.93
CA PRO A 121 28.63 -35.52 -3.13
C PRO A 121 29.11 -36.26 -4.41
N TRP A 122 28.20 -36.65 -5.32
CA TRP A 122 28.48 -37.57 -6.44
C TRP A 122 28.81 -36.80 -7.73
N TYR A 123 28.73 -35.46 -7.68
CA TYR A 123 29.20 -34.59 -8.75
C TYR A 123 30.73 -34.58 -8.72
N PRO A 124 31.42 -34.97 -9.81
CA PRO A 124 32.87 -35.00 -9.80
C PRO A 124 33.39 -33.58 -9.59
N LYS A 125 34.09 -33.34 -8.47
CA LYS A 125 35.02 -32.21 -8.36
C LYS A 125 35.95 -32.36 -9.56
N LEU A 126 35.82 -31.49 -10.56
CA LEU A 126 36.61 -31.54 -11.80
C LEU A 126 38.10 -31.71 -11.43
N ASN A 127 38.68 -32.83 -11.87
CA ASN A 127 40.09 -33.19 -11.69
C ASN A 127 41.01 -32.07 -12.21
N MET A 128 41.35 -31.13 -11.34
CA MET A 128 42.59 -30.39 -11.39
C MET A 128 43.42 -30.88 -10.20
N SER A 129 44.66 -31.28 -10.45
CA SER A 129 45.62 -31.70 -9.43
C SER A 129 45.81 -30.62 -8.36
N GLN A 130 45.02 -30.70 -7.28
CA GLN A 130 45.17 -29.89 -6.06
C GLN A 130 44.62 -30.69 -4.87
N PRO A 131 45.28 -30.66 -3.70
CA PRO A 131 44.91 -31.45 -2.54
C PRO A 131 43.62 -30.93 -1.90
N GLU A 132 42.92 -31.83 -1.21
CA GLU A 132 41.61 -31.68 -0.55
C GLU A 132 41.29 -30.28 -0.02
N VAL A 133 40.32 -29.60 -0.63
CA VAL A 133 39.55 -28.54 0.03
C VAL A 133 38.07 -28.91 -0.01
N ASP A 134 37.51 -28.93 1.18
CA ASP A 134 36.22 -29.50 1.51
C ASP A 134 35.12 -28.41 1.65
N PHE A 135 33.92 -28.83 1.29
CA PHE A 135 32.59 -28.36 1.68
C PHE A 135 31.96 -26.99 1.32
N PHE A 136 32.64 -25.88 0.96
CA PHE A 136 31.89 -24.60 0.74
C PHE A 136 32.54 -23.52 -0.19
N SER A 137 33.47 -23.87 -1.08
CA SER A 137 34.22 -22.92 -1.91
C SER A 137 33.65 -22.71 -3.33
N GLY A 138 32.46 -22.13 -3.43
CA GLY A 138 31.74 -22.02 -4.71
C GLY A 138 31.70 -20.67 -5.42
N ALA A 139 32.13 -19.53 -4.84
CA ALA A 139 31.93 -18.22 -5.50
C ALA A 139 33.09 -17.22 -5.36
N THR A 140 33.92 -17.31 -4.32
CA THR A 140 35.10 -16.44 -4.19
C THR A 140 36.34 -17.08 -4.78
N VAL A 141 37.10 -16.28 -5.52
CA VAL A 141 38.41 -16.65 -6.05
C VAL A 141 39.39 -16.85 -4.91
N LEU A 142 39.96 -18.03 -4.79
CA LEU A 142 41.25 -18.25 -4.10
C LEU A 142 42.03 -19.27 -4.93
N PHE A 143 43.05 -18.79 -5.64
CA PHE A 143 43.95 -19.61 -6.43
C PHE A 143 44.75 -20.57 -5.54
N PHE A 144 44.79 -21.84 -5.91
CA PHE A 144 45.90 -22.72 -5.58
C PHE A 144 46.60 -23.13 -6.88
N SER A 145 47.93 -23.01 -6.89
CA SER A 145 48.82 -23.67 -7.84
C SER A 145 49.77 -24.56 -7.04
N GLU A 146 50.16 -25.69 -7.62
CA GLU A 146 51.06 -26.69 -7.04
C GLU A 146 52.30 -26.01 -6.42
N GLY A 147 52.31 -25.86 -5.08
CA GLY A 147 53.47 -25.39 -4.33
C GLY A 147 53.40 -23.99 -3.68
N GLY A 148 52.31 -23.22 -3.75
CA GLY A 148 52.23 -21.96 -2.99
C GLY A 148 50.96 -21.10 -3.19
N VAL A 149 50.56 -20.39 -2.13
CA VAL A 149 49.45 -19.42 -2.14
C VAL A 149 49.83 -18.20 -2.98
N LEU A 150 49.30 -18.10 -4.21
CA LEU A 150 49.41 -16.89 -5.01
C LEU A 150 48.53 -15.80 -4.41
N ARG A 151 49.16 -14.69 -4.00
CA ARG A 151 48.47 -13.48 -3.52
C ARG A 151 48.07 -12.66 -4.75
N PRO A 152 46.77 -12.50 -5.08
CA PRO A 152 46.39 -11.68 -6.22
C PRO A 152 46.89 -10.25 -6.00
N ASP A 153 47.39 -9.61 -7.06
CA ASP A 153 47.76 -8.21 -6.97
C ASP A 153 46.48 -7.36 -6.78
N LEU A 154 46.61 -6.24 -6.08
CA LEU A 154 45.55 -5.25 -5.91
C LEU A 154 45.01 -4.79 -7.27
N THR A 155 45.90 -4.69 -8.27
CA THR A 155 45.56 -4.29 -9.64
C THR A 155 44.69 -5.34 -10.35
N GLU A 156 45.02 -6.63 -10.22
CA GLU A 156 44.28 -7.75 -10.81
C GLU A 156 42.88 -7.87 -10.20
N SER A 157 42.76 -7.69 -8.88
CA SER A 157 41.48 -7.70 -8.17
C SER A 157 40.59 -6.51 -8.54
N PHE A 158 41.21 -5.34 -8.76
CA PHE A 158 40.49 -4.11 -9.13
C PHE A 158 39.99 -4.13 -10.59
N LEU A 159 40.85 -4.51 -11.53
CA LEU A 159 40.56 -4.53 -12.96
C LEU A 159 39.71 -5.75 -13.36
N GLY A 160 39.91 -6.87 -12.68
CA GLY A 160 39.13 -8.08 -12.87
C GLY A 160 39.81 -9.12 -13.74
N LEU A 161 40.90 -9.70 -13.23
CA LEU A 161 41.66 -10.79 -13.85
C LEU A 161 41.65 -12.07 -13.00
N VAL A 162 40.68 -12.19 -12.09
CA VAL A 162 40.68 -13.12 -10.95
C VAL A 162 39.43 -14.03 -11.07
N PHE A 163 39.58 -15.37 -10.98
CA PHE A 163 38.52 -16.38 -11.25
C PHE A 163 37.46 -16.59 -10.15
N GLY A 164 36.20 -16.14 -10.33
CA GLY A 164 35.11 -16.29 -9.35
C GLY A 164 33.74 -16.63 -9.93
N SER A 165 32.67 -16.24 -9.23
CA SER A 165 31.32 -16.25 -9.80
C SER A 165 31.23 -15.29 -10.99
N ILE A 166 30.25 -15.50 -11.88
CA ILE A 166 30.09 -14.74 -13.13
C ILE A 166 30.03 -13.22 -12.87
N GLY A 167 29.42 -12.80 -11.76
CA GLY A 167 29.30 -11.40 -11.34
C GLY A 167 30.45 -10.86 -10.52
N GLU A 168 31.35 -11.71 -10.00
CA GLU A 168 32.49 -11.34 -9.14
C GLU A 168 33.79 -11.11 -9.94
N THR A 169 33.67 -10.82 -11.23
CA THR A 169 34.81 -10.75 -12.15
C THR A 169 35.59 -9.45 -12.08
N SER A 170 34.95 -8.29 -11.90
CA SER A 170 35.62 -6.99 -11.87
C SER A 170 34.98 -6.02 -10.88
N PHE A 171 35.78 -5.54 -9.93
CA PHE A 171 35.36 -4.51 -8.97
C PHE A 171 35.01 -3.21 -9.69
N LEU A 172 35.82 -2.79 -10.68
CA LEU A 172 35.57 -1.58 -11.46
C LEU A 172 34.22 -1.61 -12.19
N VAL A 173 33.86 -2.74 -12.81
CA VAL A 173 32.59 -2.90 -13.53
C VAL A 173 31.39 -2.84 -12.58
N LEU A 174 31.49 -3.49 -11.42
CA LEU A 174 30.47 -3.40 -10.38
C LEU A 174 30.37 -1.99 -9.81
N LEU A 175 31.49 -1.27 -9.65
CA LEU A 175 31.52 0.12 -9.19
C LEU A 175 30.82 1.07 -10.18
N ILE A 176 31.07 0.91 -11.48
CA ILE A 176 30.36 1.67 -12.54
C ILE A 176 28.85 1.39 -12.46
N SER A 177 28.47 0.12 -12.31
CA SER A 177 27.07 -0.29 -12.16
C SER A 177 26.44 0.33 -10.90
N SER A 178 27.22 0.45 -9.83
CA SER A 178 26.82 1.10 -8.57
C SER A 178 26.58 2.59 -8.74
N PHE A 179 27.46 3.31 -9.45
CA PHE A 179 27.26 4.73 -9.76
C PHE A 179 26.04 4.95 -10.65
N PHE A 180 25.81 4.06 -11.62
CA PHE A 180 24.60 4.11 -12.45
C PHE A 180 23.33 3.93 -11.60
N MET A 181 23.35 2.94 -10.70
CA MET A 181 22.27 2.72 -9.74
C MET A 181 22.06 3.95 -8.84
N LEU A 182 23.12 4.60 -8.37
CA LEU A 182 23.05 5.82 -7.55
C LEU A 182 22.37 6.98 -8.27
N LYS A 183 22.65 7.13 -9.57
CA LYS A 183 22.13 8.24 -10.38
C LYS A 183 20.69 8.02 -10.84
N TYR A 184 20.30 6.77 -11.13
CA TYR A 184 19.06 6.50 -11.87
C TYR A 184 18.08 5.54 -11.18
N VAL A 185 18.48 4.86 -10.11
CA VAL A 185 17.63 3.90 -9.37
C VAL A 185 17.50 4.32 -7.90
N LEU A 186 16.30 4.18 -7.34
CA LEU A 186 16.01 4.52 -5.95
C LEU A 186 16.54 3.40 -5.02
N ILE A 187 17.82 3.45 -4.69
CA ILE A 187 18.48 2.58 -3.68
C ILE A 187 18.73 3.39 -2.41
N LYS A 188 18.57 2.76 -1.26
CA LYS A 188 19.03 3.29 0.03
C LYS A 188 20.47 2.86 0.27
N TRP A 189 21.35 3.82 0.42
CA TRP A 189 22.79 3.59 0.43
C TRP A 189 23.36 3.36 1.82
N GLU A 190 22.58 3.60 2.87
CA GLU A 190 23.08 3.52 4.24
C GLU A 190 23.50 2.10 4.63
N GLY A 191 22.70 1.08 4.32
CA GLY A 191 23.09 -0.33 4.53
C GLY A 191 24.31 -0.73 3.71
N PRO A 192 24.30 -0.54 2.38
CA PRO A 192 25.45 -0.85 1.52
C PRO A 192 26.76 -0.16 1.94
N ILE A 193 26.72 1.14 2.25
CA ILE A 193 27.92 1.90 2.68
C ILE A 193 28.44 1.37 4.01
N VAL A 194 27.56 1.11 4.99
CA VAL A 194 27.97 0.56 6.29
C VAL A 194 28.61 -0.81 6.10
N MET A 195 28.00 -1.68 5.28
CA MET A 195 28.56 -2.99 4.97
C MET A 195 29.96 -2.90 4.35
N ILE A 196 30.13 -2.05 3.33
CA ILE A 196 31.40 -1.90 2.60
C ILE A 196 32.52 -1.35 3.51
N LEU A 197 32.21 -0.35 4.35
CA LEU A 197 33.22 0.28 5.20
C LEU A 197 33.54 -0.52 6.46
N LEU A 198 32.55 -1.16 7.08
CA LEU A 198 32.72 -1.86 8.35
C LEU A 198 33.38 -3.24 8.19
N THR A 199 33.13 -3.93 7.07
CA THR A 199 33.66 -5.30 6.86
C THR A 199 35.19 -5.36 6.92
N PRO A 200 35.96 -4.50 6.21
CA PRO A 200 37.43 -4.49 6.32
C PRO A 200 37.92 -4.14 7.72
N ILE A 201 37.24 -3.23 8.43
CA ILE A 201 37.61 -2.82 9.79
C ILE A 201 37.50 -4.02 10.74
N LEU A 202 36.39 -4.76 10.67
CA LEU A 202 36.17 -5.96 11.51
C LEU A 202 37.22 -7.05 11.24
N LEU A 203 37.64 -7.21 9.99
CA LEU A 203 38.66 -8.19 9.62
C LEU A 203 40.05 -7.86 10.17
N VAL A 204 40.38 -6.58 10.38
CA VAL A 204 41.66 -6.15 11.01
C VAL A 204 41.63 -6.33 12.52
N LEU A 205 40.48 -6.11 13.15
CA LEU A 205 40.36 -6.05 14.61
C LEU A 205 40.32 -7.44 15.28
N VAL A 206 40.06 -8.51 14.54
CA VAL A 206 40.02 -9.86 15.09
C VAL A 206 41.39 -10.52 14.91
N PRO A 207 42.14 -10.80 16.00
CA PRO A 207 43.40 -11.53 15.90
C PRO A 207 43.12 -12.96 15.43
N VAL A 208 43.67 -13.33 14.27
CA VAL A 208 43.50 -14.65 13.67
C VAL A 208 44.70 -15.53 14.06
N SER A 209 44.45 -16.76 14.50
CA SER A 209 45.51 -17.71 14.89
C SER A 209 46.39 -18.10 13.70
N ALA A 210 47.65 -18.47 13.97
CA ALA A 210 48.63 -18.81 12.93
C ALA A 210 48.19 -19.99 12.03
N GLU A 211 47.41 -20.94 12.54
CA GLU A 211 46.85 -22.06 11.76
C GLU A 211 45.80 -21.63 10.73
N VAL A 212 44.97 -20.63 11.07
CA VAL A 212 43.99 -20.05 10.14
C VAL A 212 44.70 -19.14 9.13
N SER A 213 45.80 -18.48 9.53
CA SER A 213 46.57 -17.58 8.66
C SER A 213 47.26 -18.25 7.47
N GLY A 214 47.53 -19.56 7.56
CA GLY A 214 48.07 -20.36 6.44
C GLY A 214 47.07 -20.58 5.29
N HIS A 215 45.77 -20.49 5.57
CA HIS A 215 44.68 -20.67 4.60
C HIS A 215 44.06 -19.33 4.15
N ALA A 216 44.62 -18.21 4.62
CA ALA A 216 43.96 -16.90 4.63
C ALA A 216 44.91 -15.74 4.25
N PRO A 217 45.35 -15.62 2.99
CA PRO A 217 46.31 -14.59 2.52
C PRO A 217 45.87 -13.14 2.77
N TRP A 218 44.60 -12.93 3.06
CA TRP A 218 43.93 -11.65 3.23
C TRP A 218 44.11 -10.98 4.61
N ILE A 219 44.56 -11.72 5.62
CA ILE A 219 44.83 -11.18 6.97
C ILE A 219 45.95 -10.13 6.92
N ASN A 220 46.83 -10.24 5.92
CA ASN A 220 47.98 -9.35 5.77
C ASN A 220 47.72 -8.09 4.94
N ASN A 221 46.60 -8.01 4.20
CA ASN A 221 46.25 -6.82 3.41
C ASN A 221 44.72 -6.59 3.37
N PRO A 222 44.19 -5.77 4.30
CA PRO A 222 42.75 -5.48 4.40
C PRO A 222 42.17 -4.77 3.16
N LEU A 223 43.01 -4.08 2.37
CA LEU A 223 42.56 -3.40 1.15
C LEU A 223 42.17 -4.40 0.05
N LEU A 224 42.80 -5.58 0.02
CA LEU A 224 42.44 -6.65 -0.90
C LEU A 224 40.96 -7.06 -0.74
N TYR A 225 40.40 -6.89 0.46
CA TYR A 225 39.00 -7.17 0.74
C TYR A 225 38.03 -6.08 0.34
N LEU A 226 38.45 -4.82 0.44
CA LEU A 226 37.63 -3.70 -0.04
C LEU A 226 37.39 -3.84 -1.55
N PHE A 227 38.39 -4.31 -2.28
CA PHE A 227 38.33 -4.57 -3.71
C PHE A 227 37.79 -5.96 -4.08
N GLY A 228 37.33 -6.74 -3.09
CA GLY A 228 36.61 -7.98 -3.32
C GLY A 228 35.25 -7.68 -3.97
N SER A 229 35.12 -8.05 -5.24
CA SER A 229 33.91 -7.88 -6.06
C SER A 229 32.65 -8.48 -5.43
N SER A 230 32.78 -9.52 -4.60
CA SER A 230 31.68 -10.16 -3.86
C SER A 230 31.00 -9.25 -2.85
N LEU A 231 31.79 -8.44 -2.13
CA LEU A 231 31.29 -7.50 -1.12
C LEU A 231 30.43 -6.44 -1.80
N LEU A 232 30.89 -5.96 -2.95
CA LEU A 232 30.23 -4.93 -3.73
C LEU A 232 28.94 -5.45 -4.38
N LEU A 233 28.98 -6.66 -4.95
CA LEU A 233 27.80 -7.34 -5.49
C LEU A 233 26.72 -7.51 -4.41
N THR A 234 27.09 -8.00 -3.22
CA THR A 234 26.16 -8.23 -2.12
C THR A 234 25.61 -6.94 -1.52
N ALA A 235 26.48 -5.95 -1.30
CA ALA A 235 26.06 -4.66 -0.76
C ALA A 235 25.08 -3.94 -1.69
N ILE A 236 25.36 -3.84 -2.99
CA ILE A 236 24.55 -3.01 -3.90
C ILE A 236 23.31 -3.72 -4.43
N PHE A 237 23.43 -4.97 -4.88
CA PHE A 237 22.34 -5.62 -5.60
C PHE A 237 21.40 -6.41 -4.71
N PHE A 238 21.85 -6.82 -3.52
CA PHE A 238 21.04 -7.60 -2.59
C PHE A 238 20.64 -6.80 -1.34
N LEU A 239 21.59 -6.26 -0.59
CA LEU A 239 21.29 -5.40 0.57
C LEU A 239 20.72 -4.04 0.15
N GLY A 240 21.04 -3.57 -1.06
CA GLY A 240 20.45 -2.37 -1.64
C GLY A 240 19.05 -2.57 -2.24
N ASP A 241 18.49 -3.79 -2.24
CA ASP A 241 17.16 -4.03 -2.80
C ASP A 241 16.09 -3.27 -2.00
N PRO A 242 15.41 -2.25 -2.57
CA PRO A 242 14.41 -1.47 -1.85
C PRO A 242 13.14 -2.26 -1.52
N VAL A 243 13.02 -3.51 -2.01
CA VAL A 243 11.85 -4.36 -1.81
C VAL A 243 11.98 -5.21 -0.54
N THR A 244 13.17 -5.74 -0.25
CA THR A 244 13.39 -6.75 0.79
C THR A 244 14.30 -6.27 1.92
N THR A 245 14.60 -4.97 2.00
CA THR A 245 15.49 -4.41 3.04
C THR A 245 14.78 -3.39 3.93
N PRO A 246 15.31 -3.09 5.14
CA PRO A 246 14.64 -2.17 6.07
C PRO A 246 14.42 -0.79 5.46
N LYS A 247 13.30 -0.14 5.80
CA LYS A 247 12.92 1.15 5.23
C LYS A 247 13.55 2.31 6.00
N THR A 248 13.81 2.18 7.29
CA THR A 248 14.35 3.30 8.08
C THR A 248 15.86 3.46 7.88
N LYS A 249 16.37 4.71 7.98
CA LYS A 249 17.81 4.98 7.89
C LYS A 249 18.60 4.20 8.96
N LYS A 250 18.06 4.13 10.17
CA LYS A 250 18.66 3.37 11.28
C LYS A 250 18.56 1.85 11.07
N GLY A 251 17.42 1.35 10.59
CA GLY A 251 17.26 -0.06 10.24
C GLY A 251 18.22 -0.49 9.12
N GLN A 252 18.46 0.38 8.15
CA GLN A 252 19.49 0.19 7.11
C GLN A 252 20.90 0.12 7.70
N ILE A 253 21.27 1.01 8.62
CA ILE A 253 22.57 0.96 9.32
C ILE A 253 22.71 -0.36 10.10
N VAL A 254 21.66 -0.80 10.79
CA VAL A 254 21.67 -2.07 11.54
C VAL A 254 21.82 -3.27 10.60
N ALA A 255 21.06 -3.30 9.51
CA ALA A 255 21.19 -4.35 8.49
C ALA A 255 22.60 -4.37 7.89
N GLY A 256 23.16 -3.22 7.53
CA GLY A 256 24.54 -3.11 7.04
C GLY A 256 25.58 -3.58 8.08
N THR A 257 25.36 -3.28 9.35
CA THR A 257 26.24 -3.70 10.46
C THR A 257 26.19 -5.21 10.64
N LEU A 258 24.99 -5.78 10.68
CA LEU A 258 24.77 -7.22 10.81
C LEU A 258 25.36 -8.00 9.63
N MET A 259 25.21 -7.47 8.41
CA MET A 259 25.85 -8.04 7.21
C MET A 259 27.37 -7.95 7.27
N ALA A 260 27.94 -6.83 7.73
CA ALA A 260 29.39 -6.70 7.88
C ALA A 260 29.97 -7.70 8.88
N ILE A 261 29.28 -7.89 10.02
CA ILE A 261 29.64 -8.89 11.01
C ILE A 261 29.58 -10.29 10.40
N ALA A 262 28.48 -10.64 9.73
CA ALA A 262 28.33 -11.96 9.11
C ALA A 262 29.36 -12.22 8.00
N CYS A 263 29.70 -11.22 7.20
CA CYS A 263 30.73 -11.34 6.17
C CYS A 263 32.12 -11.54 6.79
N ALA A 264 32.45 -10.80 7.85
CA ALA A 264 33.71 -10.94 8.57
C ALA A 264 33.82 -12.30 9.30
N THR A 265 32.79 -12.71 10.04
CA THR A 265 32.78 -13.97 10.79
C THR A 265 32.76 -15.18 9.87
N GLY A 266 31.96 -15.15 8.80
CA GLY A 266 31.95 -16.21 7.78
C GLY A 266 33.35 -16.49 7.24
N LYS A 267 34.11 -15.42 6.96
CA LYS A 267 35.48 -15.52 6.44
C LYS A 267 36.49 -15.96 7.49
N ILE A 268 36.39 -15.48 8.73
CA ILE A 268 37.34 -15.84 9.80
C ILE A 268 37.13 -17.27 10.29
N SER A 269 35.88 -17.66 10.52
CA SER A 269 35.55 -18.94 11.17
C SER A 269 35.46 -20.10 10.18
N PHE A 270 35.08 -19.83 8.93
CA PHE A 270 34.80 -20.88 7.96
C PHE A 270 35.61 -20.74 6.67
N GLY A 271 36.21 -19.59 6.38
CA GLY A 271 36.98 -19.37 5.16
C GLY A 271 36.12 -19.20 3.89
N PHE A 272 34.79 -19.07 4.00
CA PHE A 272 33.88 -19.03 2.84
C PHE A 272 32.61 -18.16 3.01
N GLN A 273 31.90 -17.91 1.90
CA GLN A 273 30.79 -16.93 1.72
C GLN A 273 29.36 -17.45 2.06
N GLY A 274 29.18 -18.52 2.82
CA GLY A 274 27.84 -19.10 3.04
C GLY A 274 26.97 -18.30 4.03
N LEU A 275 27.61 -17.73 5.06
CA LEU A 275 26.93 -17.09 6.18
C LEU A 275 26.21 -15.79 5.78
N GLU A 276 26.73 -15.06 4.80
CA GLU A 276 26.18 -13.77 4.37
C GLU A 276 24.82 -13.91 3.68
N TYR A 277 24.60 -14.97 2.88
CA TYR A 277 23.31 -15.21 2.23
C TYR A 277 22.23 -15.60 3.25
N LEU A 278 22.57 -16.45 4.22
CA LEU A 278 21.68 -16.80 5.32
C LEU A 278 21.34 -15.56 6.16
N MET A 279 22.34 -14.76 6.51
CA MET A 279 22.13 -13.53 7.28
C MET A 279 21.25 -12.54 6.53
N LEU A 280 21.44 -12.41 5.22
CA LEU A 280 20.61 -11.56 4.39
C LEU A 280 19.15 -12.03 4.35
N LEU A 281 18.90 -13.35 4.23
CA LEU A 281 17.54 -13.89 4.29
C LEU A 281 16.90 -13.66 5.67
N LEU A 282 17.67 -13.81 6.76
CA LEU A 282 17.21 -13.49 8.11
C LEU A 282 16.88 -12.00 8.28
N ILE A 283 17.69 -11.11 7.70
CA ILE A 283 17.42 -9.67 7.68
C ILE A 283 16.16 -9.38 6.86
N ASN A 284 16.03 -9.95 5.65
CA ASN A 284 14.85 -9.76 4.80
C ASN A 284 13.58 -10.19 5.54
N TRP A 285 13.62 -11.35 6.20
CA TRP A 285 12.50 -11.89 6.98
C TRP A 285 12.10 -10.97 8.14
N ASN A 286 13.08 -10.34 8.79
CA ASN A 286 12.89 -9.51 9.97
C ASN A 286 12.88 -8.00 9.68
N CYS A 287 12.75 -7.56 8.42
CA CYS A 287 12.81 -6.15 8.05
C CYS A 287 11.82 -5.28 8.84
N GLU A 288 10.57 -5.73 8.98
CA GLU A 288 9.56 -4.99 9.75
C GLU A 288 9.90 -4.92 11.24
N ALA A 289 10.45 -5.99 11.81
CA ALA A 289 10.88 -6.01 13.21
C ALA A 289 12.08 -5.07 13.43
N ILE A 290 13.07 -5.12 12.55
CA ILE A 290 14.25 -4.22 12.58
C ILE A 290 13.81 -2.77 12.45
N ASP A 291 12.92 -2.45 11.51
CA ASP A 291 12.36 -1.12 11.39
C ASP A 291 11.58 -0.73 12.64
N SER A 292 10.80 -1.63 13.25
CA SER A 292 10.02 -1.33 14.46
C SER A 292 10.88 -0.98 15.69
N LEU A 293 12.13 -1.44 15.74
CA LEU A 293 13.08 -1.13 16.82
C LEU A 293 13.62 0.32 16.73
N PHE A 294 13.72 0.87 15.52
CA PHE A 294 14.39 2.15 15.27
C PHE A 294 13.55 3.20 14.55
N MET A 295 12.37 2.83 14.06
CA MET A 295 11.23 3.70 14.16
C MET A 295 11.21 4.07 15.63
N VAL A 296 11.67 5.30 15.91
CA VAL A 296 11.43 5.93 17.19
C VAL A 296 10.02 5.51 17.54
N LYS A 297 9.83 4.91 18.72
CA LYS A 297 8.56 5.01 19.44
C LYS A 297 8.32 6.51 19.55
N ASN A 298 7.93 7.11 18.43
CA ASN A 298 7.46 8.45 18.34
C ASN A 298 6.26 8.31 19.24
N SER A 299 6.35 9.03 20.34
CA SER A 299 5.29 9.38 21.27
C SER A 299 3.95 9.72 20.58
N VAL A 300 3.95 9.88 19.25
CA VAL A 300 2.83 9.86 18.31
C VAL A 300 1.93 8.61 18.43
N LYS A 301 2.45 7.40 18.74
CA LYS A 301 1.58 6.21 18.87
C LYS A 301 0.73 6.16 20.15
N GLN A 302 0.89 7.10 21.08
CA GLN A 302 0.16 7.05 22.36
C GLN A 302 -0.67 8.29 22.70
N ASN A 303 -0.73 9.33 21.87
CA ASN A 303 -1.63 10.47 22.12
C ASN A 303 -2.14 11.20 20.87
N ILE A 304 -2.03 10.59 19.69
CA ILE A 304 -2.71 11.09 18.49
C ILE A 304 -3.99 10.28 18.32
N ALA A 305 -5.14 10.94 18.30
CA ALA A 305 -6.42 10.29 18.07
C ALA A 305 -6.31 9.49 16.77
N ASN A 306 -6.56 8.18 16.84
CA ASN A 306 -6.64 7.37 15.63
C ASN A 306 -7.86 7.86 14.84
N PRO A 307 -7.76 8.27 13.56
CA PRO A 307 -8.93 8.52 12.72
C PRO A 307 -9.95 7.37 12.77
N ASP A 308 -9.46 6.13 12.90
CA ASP A 308 -10.32 4.93 13.02
C ASP A 308 -11.02 4.80 14.38
N SER A 309 -10.65 5.64 15.37
CA SER A 309 -11.27 5.66 16.71
C SER A 309 -12.36 6.74 16.85
N GLU A 310 -12.70 7.47 15.79
CA GLU A 310 -13.90 8.32 15.82
C GLU A 310 -15.13 7.43 16.03
N PRO A 311 -15.84 7.57 17.17
CA PRO A 311 -16.99 6.72 17.47
C PRO A 311 -18.08 6.90 16.42
N TYR A 312 -18.76 5.81 16.06
CA TYR A 312 -19.85 5.88 15.10
C TYR A 312 -21.04 6.59 15.74
N HIS A 313 -21.43 7.72 15.15
CA HIS A 313 -22.54 8.52 15.63
C HIS A 313 -23.82 8.13 14.89
N LEU A 314 -24.43 7.02 15.32
CA LEU A 314 -25.69 6.53 14.74
C LEU A 314 -26.92 7.33 15.20
N ASN A 315 -26.72 8.42 15.94
CA ASN A 315 -27.78 9.34 16.31
C ASN A 315 -28.21 10.15 15.09
N GLY A 316 -29.50 10.34 14.88
CA GLY A 316 -30.00 11.11 13.77
C GLY A 316 -31.41 10.73 13.39
N HIS A 317 -31.93 11.42 12.37
CA HIS A 317 -33.25 11.18 11.86
C HIS A 317 -33.27 11.52 10.37
N SER A 318 -33.89 10.66 9.57
CA SER A 318 -34.22 10.92 8.18
C SER A 318 -35.74 10.98 8.09
N PRO A 319 -36.38 12.16 8.11
CA PRO A 319 -37.83 12.28 8.08
C PRO A 319 -38.47 11.59 6.87
N SER A 320 -37.72 11.43 5.78
CA SER A 320 -38.23 10.86 4.52
C SER A 320 -38.06 9.36 4.40
N MET A 321 -37.09 8.77 5.12
CA MET A 321 -36.97 7.32 5.25
C MET A 321 -37.74 6.93 6.51
N GLN A 322 -38.86 6.25 6.34
CA GLN A 322 -39.64 5.75 7.46
C GLN A 322 -39.99 4.29 7.16
N ASP A 323 -39.53 3.41 8.04
CA ASP A 323 -39.97 2.03 8.03
C ASP A 323 -41.44 2.02 8.46
N ARG A 324 -42.31 1.54 7.57
CA ARG A 324 -43.75 1.39 7.82
C ARG A 324 -43.98 0.00 8.39
N GLU A 325 -44.01 -0.10 9.72
CA GLU A 325 -44.24 -1.37 10.42
C GLU A 325 -45.65 -1.95 10.15
N ASP A 326 -46.62 -1.09 9.88
CA ASP A 326 -48.02 -1.41 9.58
C ASP A 326 -48.22 -1.91 8.15
N GLU A 327 -47.47 -1.37 7.18
CA GLU A 327 -47.50 -1.79 5.78
C GLU A 327 -46.07 -1.96 5.20
N PRO A 328 -45.36 -3.04 5.57
CA PRO A 328 -44.02 -3.29 5.06
C PRO A 328 -44.07 -3.51 3.54
N PHE A 329 -43.06 -2.98 2.83
CA PHE A 329 -42.89 -3.16 1.38
C PHE A 329 -44.05 -2.63 0.51
N LEU A 330 -44.81 -1.65 1.00
CA LEU A 330 -45.98 -1.08 0.32
C LEU A 330 -45.71 -0.65 -1.14
N MET A 331 -44.61 0.06 -1.40
CA MET A 331 -44.27 0.52 -2.76
C MET A 331 -43.91 -0.65 -3.66
N TYR A 332 -43.16 -1.63 -3.15
CA TYR A 332 -42.86 -2.85 -3.89
C TYR A 332 -44.14 -3.61 -4.28
N HIS A 333 -45.06 -3.80 -3.33
CA HIS A 333 -46.33 -4.47 -3.59
C HIS A 333 -47.21 -3.70 -4.58
N LYS A 334 -47.27 -2.36 -4.49
CA LYS A 334 -47.99 -1.51 -5.46
C LYS A 334 -47.40 -1.57 -6.86
N ILE A 335 -46.08 -1.73 -7.00
CA ILE A 335 -45.43 -1.94 -8.30
C ILE A 335 -45.81 -3.32 -8.85
N LYS A 336 -45.72 -4.36 -8.03
CA LYS A 336 -46.04 -5.75 -8.44
C LYS A 336 -47.50 -5.92 -8.84
N SER A 337 -48.42 -5.22 -8.16
CA SER A 337 -49.85 -5.19 -8.50
C SER A 337 -50.21 -4.22 -9.63
N GLN A 338 -49.21 -3.58 -10.27
CA GLN A 338 -49.39 -2.59 -11.33
C GLN A 338 -50.22 -1.36 -10.93
N SER A 339 -50.33 -1.08 -9.63
CA SER A 339 -51.03 0.10 -9.10
C SER A 339 -50.25 1.40 -9.33
N ILE A 340 -48.92 1.33 -9.46
CA ILE A 340 -48.07 2.48 -9.80
C ILE A 340 -47.76 2.44 -11.29
N GLN A 341 -48.15 3.49 -12.00
CA GLN A 341 -47.87 3.65 -13.43
C GLN A 341 -46.40 4.01 -13.66
N ASN A 342 -45.74 3.29 -14.58
CA ASN A 342 -44.39 3.55 -15.07
C ASN A 342 -43.32 3.89 -14.00
N PRO A 343 -43.12 3.04 -12.96
CA PRO A 343 -42.14 3.28 -11.90
C PRO A 343 -40.70 3.46 -12.44
N TRP A 344 -40.38 2.79 -13.55
CA TRP A 344 -39.12 2.98 -14.25
C TRP A 344 -38.92 4.44 -14.71
N GLU A 345 -39.90 5.04 -15.39
CA GLU A 345 -39.77 6.42 -15.88
C GLU A 345 -39.65 7.42 -14.74
N THR A 346 -40.39 7.18 -13.65
CA THR A 346 -40.31 7.97 -12.41
C THR A 346 -38.89 8.01 -11.87
N LEU A 347 -38.24 6.86 -11.74
CA LEU A 347 -36.85 6.77 -11.25
C LEU A 347 -35.84 7.38 -12.23
N ILE A 348 -36.03 7.22 -13.55
CA ILE A 348 -35.15 7.86 -14.54
C ILE A 348 -35.27 9.39 -14.48
N LYS A 349 -36.48 9.93 -14.34
CA LYS A 349 -36.73 11.38 -14.22
C LYS A 349 -36.18 11.97 -12.93
N ALA A 350 -36.13 11.18 -11.85
CA ALA A 350 -35.55 11.59 -10.58
C ALA A 350 -34.02 11.78 -10.62
N ARG A 351 -33.33 11.29 -11.67
CA ARG A 351 -31.87 11.49 -11.87
C ARG A 351 -31.01 11.18 -10.63
N LEU A 352 -31.37 10.14 -9.89
CA LEU A 352 -30.68 9.75 -8.66
C LEU A 352 -29.17 9.57 -8.89
N GLY A 353 -28.36 10.31 -8.14
CA GLY A 353 -26.90 10.14 -8.11
C GLY A 353 -26.49 9.03 -7.14
N GLY A 354 -25.40 8.33 -7.46
CA GLY A 354 -24.84 7.32 -6.57
C GLY A 354 -24.25 7.93 -5.29
N ARG A 355 -24.62 7.40 -4.13
CA ARG A 355 -24.24 7.94 -2.80
C ARG A 355 -23.00 7.31 -2.17
N GLY A 356 -22.19 6.63 -2.99
CA GLY A 356 -20.96 5.96 -2.56
C GLY A 356 -19.67 6.76 -2.80
N GLY A 357 -19.73 8.07 -3.04
CA GLY A 357 -18.55 8.92 -3.28
C GLY A 357 -18.57 9.68 -4.61
N SER A 358 -18.73 8.96 -5.72
CA SER A 358 -18.54 9.53 -7.07
C SER A 358 -19.74 10.31 -7.62
N HIS A 359 -20.91 10.21 -6.99
CA HIS A 359 -22.16 10.83 -7.47
C HIS A 359 -22.52 10.47 -8.92
N PHE A 360 -21.99 9.35 -9.42
CA PHE A 360 -22.27 8.90 -10.78
C PHE A 360 -23.78 8.66 -10.96
N PRO A 361 -24.40 9.11 -12.07
CA PRO A 361 -25.84 8.96 -12.26
C PRO A 361 -26.26 7.48 -12.26
N ALA A 362 -27.02 7.06 -11.23
CA ALA A 362 -27.35 5.65 -11.01
C ALA A 362 -28.12 5.06 -12.20
N PHE A 363 -29.01 5.86 -12.79
CA PHE A 363 -29.83 5.47 -13.94
C PHE A 363 -29.02 5.08 -15.18
N LEU A 364 -27.80 5.58 -15.35
CA LEU A 364 -26.93 5.17 -16.45
C LEU A 364 -26.45 3.73 -16.25
N LYS A 365 -26.09 3.37 -15.01
CA LYS A 365 -25.75 1.97 -14.68
C LYS A 365 -26.95 1.05 -14.87
N TRP A 366 -28.14 1.49 -14.45
CA TRP A 366 -29.39 0.73 -14.62
C TRP A 366 -29.71 0.45 -16.08
N LYS A 367 -29.62 1.47 -16.95
CA LYS A 367 -29.82 1.31 -18.40
C LYS A 367 -28.82 0.33 -19.02
N ALA A 368 -27.56 0.37 -18.56
CA ALA A 368 -26.50 -0.50 -19.10
C ALA A 368 -26.68 -1.99 -18.75
N ILE A 369 -27.38 -2.30 -17.65
CA ILE A 369 -27.58 -3.68 -17.19
C ILE A 369 -29.00 -4.23 -17.41
N LYS A 370 -29.98 -3.35 -17.65
CA LYS A 370 -31.39 -3.73 -17.78
C LYS A 370 -31.58 -4.92 -18.72
N ASN A 371 -32.29 -5.95 -18.25
CA ASN A 371 -32.63 -7.16 -18.98
C ASN A 371 -31.44 -7.99 -19.50
N ARG A 372 -30.22 -7.77 -18.98
CA ARG A 372 -29.10 -8.67 -19.28
C ARG A 372 -29.23 -9.97 -18.49
N PRO A 373 -29.08 -11.14 -19.13
CA PRO A 373 -29.17 -12.42 -18.45
C PRO A 373 -28.07 -12.57 -17.40
N ASP A 374 -28.33 -13.38 -16.38
CA ASP A 374 -27.40 -13.72 -15.30
C ASP A 374 -26.80 -12.52 -14.54
N SER A 375 -27.47 -11.36 -14.61
CA SER A 375 -27.03 -10.16 -13.94
C SER A 375 -27.01 -10.33 -12.42
N VAL A 376 -26.06 -9.68 -11.76
CA VAL A 376 -25.89 -9.72 -10.29
C VAL A 376 -25.99 -8.32 -9.71
N LEU A 377 -26.77 -8.17 -8.64
CA LEU A 377 -26.87 -6.94 -7.86
C LEU A 377 -26.03 -7.09 -6.58
N ILE A 378 -25.03 -6.24 -6.42
CA ILE A 378 -24.19 -6.16 -5.22
C ILE A 378 -24.52 -4.86 -4.50
N ILE A 379 -24.96 -4.98 -3.26
CA ILE A 379 -25.19 -3.84 -2.37
C ILE A 379 -24.00 -3.68 -1.45
N ASN A 380 -23.29 -2.58 -1.62
CA ASN A 380 -22.13 -2.22 -0.83
C ASN A 380 -22.54 -1.34 0.34
N ALA A 381 -22.64 -1.93 1.53
CA ALA A 381 -22.73 -1.22 2.81
C ALA A 381 -21.39 -1.27 3.58
N SER A 382 -20.29 -1.63 2.92
CA SER A 382 -18.95 -1.64 3.50
C SER A 382 -18.44 -0.21 3.69
N GLU A 383 -18.78 0.38 4.82
CA GLU A 383 -18.39 1.73 5.21
C GLU A 383 -17.10 1.66 6.04
N GLY A 384 -15.98 2.00 5.39
CA GLY A 384 -14.62 1.99 6.00
C GLY A 384 -13.95 3.36 6.02
N GLU A 385 -14.67 4.44 5.68
CA GLU A 385 -14.13 5.80 5.70
C GLU A 385 -14.36 6.48 7.05
N PRO A 386 -13.32 6.94 7.75
CA PRO A 386 -13.47 7.71 8.98
C PRO A 386 -14.39 8.92 8.79
N GLY A 387 -15.29 9.14 9.76
CA GLY A 387 -16.27 10.22 9.71
C GLY A 387 -17.45 9.97 8.75
N THR A 388 -17.55 8.81 8.12
CA THR A 388 -18.73 8.38 7.35
C THR A 388 -19.43 7.25 8.10
N PHE A 389 -20.70 7.42 8.43
CA PHE A 389 -21.49 6.45 9.21
C PHE A 389 -22.97 6.40 8.77
N LYS A 390 -23.26 6.82 7.53
CA LYS A 390 -24.62 6.94 6.97
C LYS A 390 -25.19 5.58 6.58
N ASP A 391 -24.36 4.66 6.09
CA ASP A 391 -24.82 3.33 5.69
C ASP A 391 -25.10 2.47 6.94
N ARG A 392 -24.24 2.58 7.96
CA ARG A 392 -24.50 1.98 9.27
C ARG A 392 -25.76 2.54 9.94
N PHE A 393 -26.02 3.83 9.79
CA PHE A 393 -27.26 4.44 10.24
C PHE A 393 -28.49 3.85 9.55
N ILE A 394 -28.44 3.60 8.24
CA ILE A 394 -29.53 2.91 7.51
C ILE A 394 -29.69 1.47 7.99
N LEU A 395 -28.60 0.71 8.14
CA LEU A 395 -28.65 -0.67 8.63
C LEU A 395 -29.30 -0.77 10.02
N HIS A 396 -29.05 0.22 10.87
CA HIS A 396 -29.59 0.26 12.22
C HIS A 396 -31.06 0.70 12.27
N HIS A 397 -31.42 1.78 11.57
CA HIS A 397 -32.71 2.46 11.76
C HIS A 397 -33.73 2.23 10.65
N TYR A 398 -33.28 1.91 9.44
CA TYR A 398 -34.14 1.79 8.25
C TYR A 398 -33.88 0.51 7.42
N PRO A 399 -33.73 -0.68 8.05
CA PRO A 399 -33.46 -1.90 7.30
C PRO A 399 -34.61 -2.29 6.36
N HIS A 400 -35.88 -2.02 6.69
CA HIS A 400 -36.98 -2.33 5.78
C HIS A 400 -36.95 -1.46 4.53
N THR A 401 -36.74 -0.15 4.68
CA THR A 401 -36.60 0.78 3.55
C THR A 401 -35.48 0.34 2.62
N ALA A 402 -34.35 -0.11 3.18
CA ALA A 402 -33.24 -0.65 2.41
C ALA A 402 -33.63 -1.92 1.62
N ALA A 403 -34.27 -2.88 2.29
CA ALA A 403 -34.75 -4.12 1.67
C ALA A 403 -35.78 -3.84 0.56
N GLU A 404 -36.72 -2.92 0.78
CA GLU A 404 -37.72 -2.52 -0.22
C GLU A 404 -37.07 -1.93 -1.47
N GLY A 405 -36.08 -1.06 -1.30
CA GLY A 405 -35.35 -0.48 -2.43
C GLY A 405 -34.58 -1.52 -3.25
N ILE A 406 -34.01 -2.52 -2.59
CA ILE A 406 -33.35 -3.65 -3.25
C ILE A 406 -34.37 -4.47 -4.06
N LEU A 407 -35.53 -4.80 -3.46
CA LEU A 407 -36.61 -5.54 -4.12
C LEU A 407 -37.14 -4.82 -5.36
N ILE A 408 -37.41 -3.53 -5.25
CA ILE A 408 -37.88 -2.71 -6.37
C ILE A 408 -36.83 -2.69 -7.49
N LEU A 409 -35.57 -2.42 -7.16
CA LEU A 409 -34.51 -2.34 -8.16
C LEU A 409 -34.30 -3.67 -8.87
N SER A 410 -34.26 -4.77 -8.10
CA SER A 410 -34.17 -6.14 -8.62
C SER A 410 -35.32 -6.44 -9.58
N HIS A 411 -36.55 -6.12 -9.20
CA HIS A 411 -37.74 -6.34 -10.03
C HIS A 411 -37.70 -5.54 -11.34
N LEU A 412 -37.36 -4.25 -11.28
CA LEU A 412 -37.32 -3.39 -12.47
C LEU A 412 -36.20 -3.73 -13.45
N LEU A 413 -35.12 -4.35 -12.97
CA LEU A 413 -33.96 -4.76 -13.77
C LEU A 413 -33.96 -6.24 -14.16
N ASN A 414 -34.91 -7.02 -13.64
CA ASN A 414 -34.98 -8.48 -13.79
C ASN A 414 -33.71 -9.19 -13.27
N ILE A 415 -33.26 -8.84 -12.06
CA ILE A 415 -32.07 -9.39 -11.41
C ILE A 415 -32.47 -10.31 -10.26
N ASN A 416 -32.15 -11.59 -10.33
CA ASN A 416 -32.51 -12.56 -9.29
C ASN A 416 -31.38 -12.90 -8.31
N GLN A 417 -30.13 -12.53 -8.62
CA GLN A 417 -28.97 -12.77 -7.76
C GLN A 417 -28.59 -11.49 -7.01
N ILE A 418 -28.67 -11.52 -5.68
CA ILE A 418 -28.37 -10.38 -4.82
C ILE A 418 -27.28 -10.76 -3.80
N ILE A 419 -26.30 -9.88 -3.63
CA ILE A 419 -25.27 -10.01 -2.60
C ILE A 419 -25.24 -8.71 -1.80
N LEU A 420 -25.57 -8.78 -0.51
CA LEU A 420 -25.45 -7.67 0.42
C LEU A 420 -24.14 -7.79 1.20
N VAL A 421 -23.30 -6.76 1.15
CA VAL A 421 -22.05 -6.70 1.91
C VAL A 421 -22.18 -5.72 3.07
N VAL A 422 -22.09 -6.21 4.31
CA VAL A 422 -22.24 -5.40 5.54
C VAL A 422 -21.02 -5.50 6.44
N PRO A 423 -20.73 -4.50 7.28
CA PRO A 423 -19.75 -4.64 8.36
C PRO A 423 -20.14 -5.76 9.32
N GLU A 424 -19.15 -6.40 9.95
CA GLU A 424 -19.37 -7.52 10.87
C GLU A 424 -20.32 -7.16 12.02
N ASP A 425 -20.16 -5.98 12.61
CA ASP A 425 -21.01 -5.45 13.69
C ASP A 425 -22.49 -5.28 13.30
N PHE A 426 -22.82 -5.32 12.00
CA PHE A 426 -24.18 -5.16 11.47
C PHE A 426 -24.67 -6.41 10.74
N SER A 427 -24.08 -7.57 11.02
CA SER A 427 -24.46 -8.86 10.43
C SER A 427 -25.92 -9.23 10.73
N ASP A 428 -26.45 -8.83 11.89
CA ASP A 428 -27.84 -9.09 12.26
C ASP A 428 -28.81 -8.29 11.36
N SER A 429 -28.57 -6.98 11.21
CA SER A 429 -29.33 -6.13 10.27
C SER A 429 -29.22 -6.60 8.83
N GLY A 430 -28.03 -7.04 8.41
CA GLY A 430 -27.83 -7.57 7.06
C GLY A 430 -28.59 -8.89 6.83
N SER A 431 -28.57 -9.79 7.82
CA SER A 431 -29.30 -11.06 7.78
C SER A 431 -30.80 -10.82 7.74
N TYR A 432 -31.29 -9.84 8.52
CA TYR A 432 -32.67 -9.40 8.50
C TYR A 432 -33.11 -8.94 7.09
N ILE A 433 -32.35 -8.04 6.46
CA ILE A 433 -32.62 -7.57 5.10
C ILE A 433 -32.69 -8.72 4.10
N ILE A 434 -31.74 -9.66 4.15
CA ILE A 434 -31.71 -10.81 3.25
C ILE A 434 -32.91 -11.73 3.47
N ASN A 435 -33.29 -12.01 4.72
CA ASN A 435 -34.47 -12.81 5.03
C ASN A 435 -35.73 -12.19 4.44
N CYS A 436 -35.95 -10.88 4.63
CA CYS A 436 -37.08 -10.17 4.03
C CYS A 436 -37.09 -10.28 2.49
N ILE A 437 -35.92 -10.19 1.86
CA ILE A 437 -35.81 -10.31 0.40
C ILE A 437 -36.15 -11.75 -0.06
N GLN A 438 -35.68 -12.76 0.67
CA GLN A 438 -35.94 -14.17 0.36
C GLN A 438 -37.42 -14.54 0.53
N GLU A 439 -38.10 -13.99 1.56
CA GLU A 439 -39.54 -14.16 1.78
C GLU A 439 -40.40 -13.65 0.61
N GLN A 440 -39.88 -12.68 -0.17
CA GLN A 440 -40.54 -12.19 -1.39
C GLN A 440 -40.25 -13.04 -2.64
N GLY A 441 -39.50 -14.14 -2.49
CA GLY A 441 -39.23 -15.13 -3.54
C GLY A 441 -37.84 -15.05 -4.19
N LEU A 442 -36.97 -14.13 -3.76
CA LEU A 442 -35.60 -13.99 -4.29
C LEU A 442 -34.61 -14.85 -3.50
N LEU A 443 -34.73 -16.17 -3.64
CA LEU A 443 -33.99 -17.17 -2.85
C LEU A 443 -32.47 -17.14 -3.05
N ASN A 444 -31.98 -16.63 -4.18
CA ASN A 444 -30.54 -16.53 -4.48
C ASN A 444 -29.87 -15.29 -3.83
N SER A 445 -30.54 -14.67 -2.87
CA SER A 445 -30.01 -13.53 -2.11
C SER A 445 -29.13 -14.00 -0.95
N SER A 446 -27.98 -13.37 -0.76
CA SER A 446 -27.04 -13.75 0.29
C SER A 446 -26.35 -12.54 0.93
N MET A 447 -25.89 -12.72 2.17
CA MET A 447 -25.06 -11.74 2.88
C MET A 447 -23.59 -12.18 2.89
N LYS A 448 -22.68 -11.21 2.79
CA LYS A 448 -21.26 -11.37 3.07
C LYS A 448 -20.81 -10.28 4.05
N THR A 449 -19.88 -10.61 4.92
CA THR A 449 -19.24 -9.61 5.79
C THR A 449 -18.21 -8.82 4.98
N SER A 450 -18.04 -7.55 5.33
CA SER A 450 -17.02 -6.68 4.76
C SER A 450 -15.64 -7.07 5.29
N PRO A 451 -14.57 -6.94 4.47
CA PRO A 451 -13.20 -7.15 4.94
C PRO A 451 -12.65 -5.99 5.80
N GLY A 452 -13.45 -4.95 6.09
CA GLY A 452 -13.09 -3.85 6.98
C GLY A 452 -12.01 -2.88 6.45
N ALA A 453 -11.45 -3.13 5.26
CA ALA A 453 -10.45 -2.27 4.65
C ALA A 453 -11.08 -1.16 3.80
N TYR A 454 -10.62 0.09 3.94
CA TYR A 454 -11.13 1.24 3.18
C TYR A 454 -11.13 1.01 1.65
N VAL A 455 -10.03 0.47 1.10
CA VAL A 455 -9.92 0.19 -0.35
C VAL A 455 -10.92 -0.87 -0.84
N ALA A 456 -11.39 -1.75 0.05
CA ALA A 456 -12.39 -2.77 -0.31
C ALA A 456 -13.78 -2.17 -0.55
N GLY A 457 -14.02 -0.92 -0.14
CA GLY A 457 -15.21 -0.17 -0.51
C GLY A 457 -15.24 0.23 -2.00
N GLU A 458 -14.13 0.12 -2.73
CA GLU A 458 -14.12 0.38 -4.18
C GLU A 458 -14.82 -0.74 -4.95
N GLU A 459 -15.65 -0.36 -5.93
CA GLU A 459 -16.53 -1.24 -6.70
C GLU A 459 -15.85 -2.51 -7.25
N THR A 460 -14.68 -2.39 -7.87
CA THR A 460 -13.96 -3.55 -8.44
C THR A 460 -13.18 -4.32 -7.38
N ALA A 461 -12.64 -3.64 -6.37
CA ALA A 461 -11.99 -4.30 -5.24
C ALA A 461 -12.99 -5.18 -4.46
N LEU A 462 -14.22 -4.70 -4.27
CA LEU A 462 -15.31 -5.44 -3.63
C LEU A 462 -15.69 -6.69 -4.43
N ILE A 463 -15.85 -6.55 -5.75
CA ILE A 463 -16.18 -7.70 -6.62
C ILE A 463 -15.12 -8.80 -6.50
N ARG A 464 -13.84 -8.43 -6.45
CA ARG A 464 -12.74 -9.39 -6.26
C ARG A 464 -12.77 -10.07 -4.91
N TYR A 465 -13.00 -9.30 -3.85
CA TYR A 465 -13.19 -9.86 -2.52
C TYR A 465 -14.31 -10.91 -2.50
N LEU A 466 -15.44 -10.64 -3.16
CA LEU A 466 -16.58 -11.57 -3.28
C LEU A 466 -16.30 -12.81 -4.15
N MET A 467 -15.17 -12.85 -4.86
CA MET A 467 -14.67 -14.02 -5.59
C MET A 467 -13.51 -14.70 -4.84
N ASP A 468 -13.36 -14.41 -3.54
CA ASP A 468 -12.28 -14.89 -2.68
C ASP A 468 -10.86 -14.48 -3.15
N GLU A 469 -10.78 -13.41 -3.93
CA GLU A 469 -9.53 -12.79 -4.35
C GLU A 469 -9.11 -11.64 -3.41
N PRO A 470 -7.83 -11.22 -3.42
CA PRO A 470 -7.42 -9.99 -2.73
C PRO A 470 -8.27 -8.77 -3.15
N ALA A 471 -8.78 -8.03 -2.16
CA ALA A 471 -9.59 -6.83 -2.34
C ALA A 471 -8.78 -5.64 -2.87
N ILE A 472 -8.38 -5.70 -4.15
CA ILE A 472 -7.57 -4.67 -4.82
C ILE A 472 -8.27 -4.22 -6.12
N PRO A 473 -8.25 -2.93 -6.47
CA PRO A 473 -8.97 -2.44 -7.66
C PRO A 473 -8.46 -3.04 -8.97
N SER A 474 -9.37 -3.22 -9.92
CA SER A 474 -9.08 -3.68 -11.28
C SER A 474 -9.08 -2.51 -12.28
N PRO A 475 -8.24 -2.57 -13.33
CA PRO A 475 -8.33 -1.61 -14.44
C PRO A 475 -9.67 -1.75 -15.16
N LYS A 476 -10.20 -0.61 -15.61
CA LYS A 476 -11.40 -0.48 -16.44
C LYS A 476 -10.93 -0.01 -17.83
N PRO A 477 -11.34 -0.62 -18.96
CA PRO A 477 -12.36 -1.68 -19.15
C PRO A 477 -11.88 -3.14 -18.89
N PRO A 478 -12.81 -4.12 -18.76
CA PRO A 478 -14.27 -3.98 -18.85
C PRO A 478 -14.89 -3.30 -17.62
N LEU A 479 -16.05 -2.67 -17.80
CA LEU A 479 -16.81 -2.13 -16.67
C LEU A 479 -17.56 -3.27 -15.95
N PRO A 480 -17.81 -3.17 -14.63
CA PRO A 480 -18.56 -4.19 -13.88
C PRO A 480 -19.93 -4.53 -14.49
N VAL A 481 -20.64 -3.51 -15.01
CA VAL A 481 -21.95 -3.68 -15.67
C VAL A 481 -21.88 -4.48 -16.97
N GLU A 482 -20.68 -4.66 -17.53
CA GLU A 482 -20.41 -5.50 -18.70
C GLU A 482 -19.91 -6.88 -18.27
N SER A 483 -18.90 -6.91 -17.39
CA SER A 483 -18.29 -8.14 -16.88
C SER A 483 -17.65 -7.88 -15.51
N GLY A 484 -18.28 -8.41 -14.47
CA GLY A 484 -17.87 -8.26 -13.07
C GLY A 484 -17.74 -9.61 -12.36
N TRP A 485 -18.58 -9.85 -11.36
CA TRP A 485 -18.55 -11.06 -10.52
C TRP A 485 -18.72 -12.32 -11.38
N TYR A 486 -17.71 -13.20 -11.36
CA TYR A 486 -17.58 -14.37 -12.24
C TYR A 486 -17.88 -14.07 -13.72
N GLN A 487 -17.38 -12.95 -14.23
CA GLN A 487 -17.56 -12.46 -15.60
C GLN A 487 -19.01 -12.11 -16.00
N LYS A 488 -19.95 -12.11 -15.04
CA LYS A 488 -21.35 -11.76 -15.28
C LYS A 488 -21.58 -10.25 -15.22
N PRO A 489 -22.58 -9.70 -15.93
CA PRO A 489 -22.99 -8.30 -15.76
C PRO A 489 -23.30 -8.02 -14.29
N THR A 490 -22.60 -7.07 -13.69
CA THR A 490 -22.67 -6.82 -12.24
C THR A 490 -22.97 -5.35 -11.96
N LEU A 491 -24.05 -5.11 -11.22
CA LEU A 491 -24.43 -3.79 -10.75
C LEU A 491 -24.03 -3.64 -9.28
N VAL A 492 -23.11 -2.71 -8.99
CA VAL A 492 -22.75 -2.38 -7.61
C VAL A 492 -23.36 -1.03 -7.23
N HIS A 493 -24.12 -1.01 -6.14
CA HIS A 493 -24.69 0.20 -5.55
C HIS A 493 -24.37 0.31 -4.06
N ASN A 494 -24.17 1.55 -3.60
CA ASN A 494 -24.12 1.86 -2.18
C ASN A 494 -25.52 1.68 -1.55
N LEU A 495 -25.58 1.27 -0.27
CA LEU A 495 -26.83 1.01 0.45
C LEU A 495 -27.76 2.23 0.46
N GLU A 496 -27.25 3.43 0.73
CA GLU A 496 -28.07 4.65 0.70
C GLU A 496 -28.70 4.88 -0.68
N THR A 497 -27.98 4.57 -1.76
CA THR A 497 -28.50 4.78 -3.12
C THR A 497 -29.78 3.98 -3.35
N VAL A 498 -29.82 2.71 -2.94
CA VAL A 498 -31.01 1.88 -3.12
C VAL A 498 -32.11 2.25 -2.13
N SER A 499 -31.76 2.73 -0.94
CA SER A 499 -32.72 3.13 0.10
C SER A 499 -33.56 4.36 -0.29
N TRP A 500 -33.06 5.20 -1.21
CA TRP A 500 -33.84 6.32 -1.76
C TRP A 500 -34.92 5.90 -2.79
N ILE A 501 -34.86 4.68 -3.34
CA ILE A 501 -35.79 4.21 -4.38
C ILE A 501 -37.26 4.20 -3.92
N PRO A 502 -37.64 3.53 -2.82
CA PRO A 502 -39.04 3.49 -2.38
C PRO A 502 -39.54 4.88 -1.98
N VAL A 503 -38.67 5.69 -1.37
CA VAL A 503 -38.94 7.10 -1.04
C VAL A 503 -39.32 7.84 -2.33
N ILE A 504 -38.44 7.88 -3.33
CA ILE A 504 -38.69 8.57 -4.61
C ILE A 504 -39.99 8.11 -5.28
N ILE A 505 -40.30 6.81 -5.25
CA ILE A 505 -41.53 6.29 -5.85
C ILE A 505 -42.78 6.78 -5.10
N ASN A 506 -42.71 6.87 -3.78
CA ASN A 506 -43.83 7.31 -2.94
C ASN A 506 -44.15 8.80 -3.17
N ASN A 507 -43.14 9.68 -3.30
CA ASN A 507 -43.35 11.10 -3.66
C ASN A 507 -42.33 11.61 -4.70
N PRO A 508 -42.56 11.33 -6.01
CA PRO A 508 -41.60 11.64 -7.05
C PRO A 508 -41.27 13.12 -7.22
N LEU A 509 -42.30 13.98 -7.15
CA LEU A 509 -42.17 15.42 -7.37
C LEU A 509 -41.39 16.12 -6.24
N GLN A 510 -41.54 15.61 -5.02
CA GLN A 510 -40.90 16.18 -3.85
C GLN A 510 -39.47 15.64 -3.72
N TRP A 511 -39.25 14.34 -3.87
CA TRP A 511 -38.00 13.70 -3.45
C TRP A 511 -37.06 13.31 -4.59
N GLY A 512 -37.49 13.46 -5.85
CA GLY A 512 -36.62 13.35 -7.02
C GLY A 512 -35.60 14.48 -7.18
N LYS A 513 -35.58 15.49 -6.29
CA LYS A 513 -34.67 16.65 -6.36
C LYS A 513 -33.32 16.46 -5.64
N GLY A 514 -32.96 15.22 -5.34
CA GLY A 514 -31.59 14.89 -4.93
C GLY A 514 -31.29 14.90 -3.44
N ARG A 515 -32.23 14.48 -2.57
CA ARG A 515 -31.96 14.22 -1.14
C ARG A 515 -30.83 13.22 -0.93
N PHE A 516 -30.09 13.39 0.16
CA PHE A 516 -29.01 12.50 0.59
C PHE A 516 -28.73 12.62 2.09
N LEU A 517 -27.98 11.66 2.61
CA LEU A 517 -27.55 11.66 4.00
C LEU A 517 -26.15 12.27 4.15
N VAL A 518 -26.01 13.11 5.17
CA VAL A 518 -24.76 13.75 5.59
C VAL A 518 -24.33 13.18 6.93
N SER A 519 -23.08 12.75 7.05
CA SER A 519 -22.46 12.37 8.32
C SER A 519 -21.74 13.59 8.93
N LEU A 520 -22.23 14.08 10.07
CA LEU A 520 -21.66 15.23 10.79
C LEU A 520 -20.80 14.75 11.98
N SER A 521 -19.52 15.10 11.98
CA SER A 521 -18.58 14.75 13.07
C SER A 521 -17.62 15.89 13.44
N GLY A 522 -16.75 15.65 14.43
CA GLY A 522 -15.72 16.60 14.86
C GLY A 522 -16.20 17.59 15.90
N ALA A 523 -15.92 18.88 15.69
CA ALA A 523 -16.25 20.00 16.56
C ALA A 523 -17.74 20.36 16.54
N ILE A 524 -18.59 19.42 16.94
CA ILE A 524 -20.05 19.54 16.92
C ILE A 524 -20.62 19.03 18.24
N ALA A 525 -21.68 19.68 18.75
CA ALA A 525 -22.30 19.32 20.02
C ALA A 525 -23.14 18.03 19.92
N ARG A 526 -23.76 17.80 18.76
CA ARG A 526 -24.61 16.62 18.50
C ARG A 526 -24.21 15.97 17.18
N PRO A 527 -23.12 15.18 17.16
CA PRO A 527 -22.70 14.45 15.97
C PRO A 527 -23.75 13.41 15.58
N GLY A 528 -23.86 13.12 14.29
CA GLY A 528 -24.91 12.24 13.79
C GLY A 528 -25.18 12.34 12.29
N VAL A 529 -26.14 11.55 11.82
CA VAL A 529 -26.56 11.55 10.41
C VAL A 529 -27.74 12.48 10.23
N ARG A 530 -27.72 13.28 9.16
CA ARG A 530 -28.82 14.19 8.80
C ARG A 530 -29.17 14.08 7.34
N GLU A 531 -30.44 14.31 7.06
CA GLU A 531 -30.92 14.43 5.70
C GLU A 531 -30.68 15.86 5.18
N ALA A 532 -30.12 15.98 3.97
CA ALA A 532 -29.87 17.24 3.29
C ALA A 532 -30.35 17.19 1.84
N TRP A 533 -30.56 18.36 1.25
CA TRP A 533 -30.81 18.51 -0.17
C TRP A 533 -29.56 18.94 -0.91
N ILE A 534 -29.46 18.55 -2.19
CA ILE A 534 -28.49 19.17 -3.10
C ILE A 534 -28.79 20.67 -3.17
N GLY A 535 -27.78 21.48 -2.90
CA GLY A 535 -27.88 22.93 -2.84
C GLY A 535 -28.13 23.52 -1.45
N ASP A 536 -28.48 22.71 -0.44
CA ASP A 536 -28.51 23.19 0.96
C ASP A 536 -27.12 23.71 1.34
N SER A 537 -27.05 24.78 2.12
CA SER A 537 -25.78 25.22 2.68
C SER A 537 -25.41 24.42 3.93
N VAL A 538 -24.11 24.23 4.16
CA VAL A 538 -23.60 23.62 5.40
C VAL A 538 -24.09 24.40 6.62
N GLN A 539 -24.11 25.73 6.54
CA GLN A 539 -24.58 26.61 7.61
C GLN A 539 -26.05 26.36 7.94
N GLU A 540 -26.94 26.30 6.96
CA GLU A 540 -28.37 25.99 7.20
C GLU A 540 -28.57 24.63 7.87
N ILE A 541 -27.73 23.63 7.55
CA ILE A 541 -27.77 22.33 8.22
C ILE A 541 -27.33 22.47 9.68
N LEU A 542 -26.29 23.26 9.95
CA LEU A 542 -25.75 23.48 11.29
C LEU A 542 -26.66 24.36 12.18
N ASP A 543 -27.39 25.30 11.59
CA ASP A 543 -28.24 26.26 12.29
C ASP A 543 -29.57 25.65 12.76
N LYS A 544 -30.09 24.63 12.05
CA LYS A 544 -31.43 24.05 12.30
C LYS A 544 -31.66 23.45 13.69
N GLU A 545 -30.63 22.98 14.39
CA GLU A 545 -30.80 22.40 15.74
C GLU A 545 -29.71 22.83 16.74
N SER A 546 -29.15 24.04 16.57
CA SER A 546 -28.07 24.57 17.42
C SER A 546 -26.89 23.59 17.52
N TYR A 547 -26.48 22.98 16.40
CA TYR A 547 -25.50 21.90 16.40
C TYR A 547 -24.10 22.32 16.88
N LEU A 548 -23.81 23.62 16.81
CA LEU A 548 -22.55 24.20 17.25
C LEU A 548 -22.55 24.54 18.74
N ASN A 549 -23.69 24.85 19.36
CA ASN A 549 -23.74 25.53 20.67
C ASN A 549 -22.71 26.68 20.75
N ASP A 550 -21.90 26.75 21.81
CA ASP A 550 -20.81 27.72 22.03
C ASP A 550 -19.48 27.33 21.34
N LEU A 551 -19.47 26.32 20.46
CA LEU A 551 -18.25 25.89 19.77
C LEU A 551 -17.87 26.86 18.66
N GLU A 552 -16.71 27.49 18.79
CA GLU A 552 -16.11 28.23 17.68
C GLU A 552 -15.50 27.27 16.66
N VAL A 553 -16.12 27.16 15.48
CA VAL A 553 -15.63 26.35 14.35
C VAL A 553 -14.94 27.27 13.35
N GLY A 554 -13.72 26.90 12.94
CA GLY A 554 -12.92 27.68 11.99
C GLY A 554 -12.88 27.10 10.59
N ALA A 555 -13.02 25.78 10.47
CA ALA A 555 -12.93 25.06 9.22
C ALA A 555 -13.83 23.82 9.21
N ILE A 556 -14.12 23.33 8.02
CA ILE A 556 -14.73 22.02 7.78
C ILE A 556 -13.83 21.20 6.86
N GLN A 557 -13.85 19.87 7.02
CA GLN A 557 -13.39 18.94 5.99
C GLN A 557 -14.62 18.31 5.33
N ILE A 558 -14.78 18.50 4.03
CA ILE A 558 -15.90 17.95 3.23
C ILE A 558 -15.42 16.94 2.21
N GLY A 559 -16.13 15.81 2.09
CA GLY A 559 -15.80 14.72 1.17
C GLY A 559 -15.02 13.57 1.83
N GLY A 560 -15.09 13.47 3.16
CA GLY A 560 -14.43 12.43 3.94
C GLY A 560 -12.94 12.69 4.16
N VAL A 561 -12.15 11.62 4.36
CA VAL A 561 -10.73 11.72 4.71
C VAL A 561 -9.90 12.24 3.54
N SER A 562 -10.29 11.92 2.32
CA SER A 562 -9.70 12.48 1.09
C SER A 562 -10.28 13.84 0.71
N GLY A 563 -11.13 14.41 1.57
CA GLY A 563 -11.89 15.63 1.35
C GLY A 563 -11.10 16.92 1.56
N ALA A 564 -11.60 18.02 1.00
CA ALA A 564 -10.99 19.33 1.09
C ALA A 564 -11.32 20.03 2.42
N TYR A 565 -10.36 20.80 2.93
CA TYR A 565 -10.57 21.77 4.00
C TYR A 565 -11.14 23.06 3.40
N LEU A 566 -12.26 23.52 3.97
CA LEU A 566 -12.90 24.79 3.60
C LEU A 566 -13.08 25.66 4.85
N PRO A 567 -12.90 26.99 4.74
CA PRO A 567 -13.13 27.90 5.85
C PRO A 567 -14.63 28.01 6.09
N LEU A 568 -15.06 27.78 7.33
CA LEU A 568 -16.45 28.03 7.72
C LEU A 568 -16.59 29.52 8.04
N ASN A 569 -16.75 30.32 6.99
CA ASN A 569 -16.88 31.78 7.06
C ASN A 569 -18.34 32.22 6.88
N GLN A 570 -18.56 33.53 6.71
CA GLN A 570 -19.90 34.11 6.51
C GLN A 570 -20.56 33.70 5.18
N ASN A 571 -19.80 33.21 4.19
CA ASN A 571 -20.37 32.82 2.91
C ASN A 571 -20.92 31.38 2.98
N PRO A 572 -22.13 31.13 2.46
CA PRO A 572 -22.72 29.80 2.49
C PRO A 572 -21.91 28.81 1.64
N ILE A 573 -21.63 27.64 2.21
CA ILE A 573 -20.99 26.53 1.48
C ILE A 573 -22.11 25.62 0.98
N LEU A 574 -22.45 25.71 -0.30
CA LEU A 574 -23.53 24.92 -0.90
C LEU A 574 -23.10 23.47 -1.13
N LEU A 575 -23.96 22.53 -0.76
CA LEU A 575 -23.78 21.10 -1.01
C LEU A 575 -24.21 20.72 -2.43
N GLU A 576 -23.54 21.34 -3.40
CA GLU A 576 -23.72 21.09 -4.83
C GLU A 576 -22.36 20.80 -5.47
N GLN A 577 -22.28 19.72 -6.25
CA GLN A 577 -21.00 19.22 -6.77
C GLN A 577 -20.28 20.25 -7.67
N GLU A 578 -21.03 21.00 -8.49
CA GLU A 578 -20.47 22.06 -9.35
C GLU A 578 -19.85 23.19 -8.52
N TYR A 579 -20.59 23.68 -7.51
CA TYR A 579 -20.09 24.69 -6.57
C TYR A 579 -18.86 24.21 -5.79
N LEU A 580 -18.92 23.01 -5.20
CA LEU A 580 -17.79 22.45 -4.45
C LEU A 580 -16.55 22.27 -5.33
N SER A 581 -16.73 21.82 -6.58
CA SER A 581 -15.62 21.66 -7.52
C SER A 581 -14.93 22.99 -7.83
N SER A 582 -15.68 24.10 -7.89
CA SER A 582 -15.12 25.45 -8.05
C SER A 582 -14.19 25.84 -6.88
N LEU A 583 -14.47 25.32 -5.68
CA LEU A 583 -13.65 25.50 -4.47
C LEU A 583 -12.51 24.48 -4.37
N GLY A 584 -12.37 23.55 -5.32
CA GLY A 584 -11.41 22.45 -5.25
C GLY A 584 -11.81 21.36 -4.24
N ALA A 585 -13.09 21.29 -3.90
CA ALA A 585 -13.71 20.33 -3.02
C ALA A 585 -14.65 19.39 -3.79
N PHE A 586 -15.15 18.36 -3.13
CA PHE A 586 -16.18 17.47 -3.67
C PHE A 586 -17.02 16.92 -2.52
N LEU A 587 -18.25 16.50 -2.81
CA LEU A 587 -19.18 16.07 -1.75
C LEU A 587 -18.84 14.68 -1.18
N GLY A 588 -18.27 13.80 -2.01
CA GLY A 588 -17.80 12.48 -1.59
C GLY A 588 -18.93 11.58 -1.07
N THR A 589 -18.75 11.00 0.11
CA THR A 589 -19.76 10.17 0.78
C THR A 589 -20.79 11.00 1.56
N GLY A 590 -20.73 12.33 1.51
CA GLY A 590 -21.54 13.20 2.38
C GLY A 590 -20.97 13.35 3.79
N SER A 591 -19.69 13.04 4.01
CA SER A 591 -19.03 13.28 5.29
C SER A 591 -18.57 14.74 5.41
N ILE A 592 -18.97 15.39 6.50
CA ILE A 592 -18.58 16.75 6.88
C ILE A 592 -18.05 16.72 8.33
N ARG A 593 -16.74 16.90 8.49
CA ARG A 593 -16.10 17.04 9.80
C ARG A 593 -15.85 18.51 10.12
N LEU A 594 -16.29 18.96 11.29
CA LEU A 594 -16.05 20.31 11.78
C LEU A 594 -14.74 20.37 12.58
N LEU A 595 -13.97 21.45 12.44
CA LEU A 595 -12.69 21.68 13.11
C LEU A 595 -12.75 22.97 13.92
N ARG A 596 -12.31 22.92 15.19
CA ARG A 596 -12.39 24.09 16.08
C ARG A 596 -11.48 25.19 15.59
N LYS A 597 -11.88 26.43 15.83
CA LYS A 597 -11.03 27.58 15.60
C LYS A 597 -9.76 27.45 16.45
N GLY A 598 -8.61 27.44 15.79
CA GLY A 598 -7.31 27.29 16.42
C GLY A 598 -6.75 25.88 16.48
N ASP A 599 -7.48 24.86 16.00
CA ASP A 599 -6.93 23.54 15.70
C ASP A 599 -5.83 23.64 14.62
N CYS A 600 -4.78 22.82 14.72
CA CYS A 600 -3.70 22.80 13.73
C CYS A 600 -4.11 21.93 12.54
N LEU A 601 -4.33 22.56 11.38
CA LEU A 601 -4.80 21.86 10.18
C LEU A 601 -3.70 20.98 9.57
N ILE A 602 -2.43 21.34 9.73
CA ILE A 602 -1.30 20.51 9.27
C ILE A 602 -1.20 19.22 10.07
N GLU A 603 -1.38 19.28 11.40
CA GLU A 603 -1.34 18.09 12.25
C GLU A 603 -2.51 17.14 11.97
N ASP A 604 -3.71 17.68 11.76
CA ASP A 604 -4.87 16.89 11.33
C ASP A 604 -4.63 16.30 9.92
N LEU A 605 -4.12 17.08 8.96
CA LEU A 605 -3.78 16.58 7.62
C LEU A 605 -2.76 15.43 7.65
N ILE A 606 -1.75 15.47 8.52
CA ILE A 606 -0.80 14.35 8.68
C ILE A 606 -1.53 13.07 9.09
N GLN A 607 -2.50 13.15 9.99
CA GLN A 607 -3.28 11.99 10.43
C GLN A 607 -4.14 11.43 9.31
N ARG A 608 -4.85 12.30 8.57
CA ARG A 608 -5.68 11.90 7.43
C ARG A 608 -4.83 11.27 6.31
N THR A 609 -3.67 11.85 6.03
CA THR A 609 -2.74 11.31 5.02
C THR A 609 -2.16 9.96 5.42
N ARG A 610 -1.84 9.77 6.71
CA ARG A 610 -1.41 8.45 7.24
C ARG A 610 -2.47 7.39 7.08
N PHE A 611 -3.73 7.71 7.38
CA PHE A 611 -4.84 6.78 7.14
C PHE A 611 -4.90 6.36 5.65
N LEU A 612 -4.75 7.30 4.72
CA LEU A 612 -4.75 7.00 3.28
C LEU A 612 -3.52 6.17 2.85
N GLU A 613 -2.35 6.42 3.45
CA GLU A 613 -1.15 5.61 3.26
C GLU A 613 -1.38 4.16 3.71
N GLU A 614 -1.87 3.96 4.93
CA GLU A 614 -2.12 2.65 5.52
C GLU A 614 -3.25 1.91 4.79
N SER A 615 -4.24 2.65 4.30
CA SER A 615 -5.38 2.12 3.53
C SER A 615 -5.07 1.82 2.06
N SER A 616 -3.88 2.19 1.56
CA SER A 616 -3.53 1.95 0.17
C SER A 616 -3.28 0.46 -0.09
N CYS A 617 -3.86 -0.09 -1.17
CA CYS A 617 -3.59 -1.47 -1.60
C CYS A 617 -2.19 -1.68 -2.19
N HIS A 618 -1.40 -0.62 -2.35
CA HIS A 618 -0.03 -0.65 -2.85
C HIS A 618 0.16 -1.14 -4.31
N GLN A 619 -0.92 -1.26 -5.09
CA GLN A 619 -0.89 -1.76 -6.46
C GLN A 619 -0.26 -0.76 -7.45
N CYS A 620 -0.67 0.51 -7.40
CA CYS A 620 -0.14 1.55 -8.29
C CYS A 620 1.03 2.28 -7.62
N SER A 621 2.14 2.42 -8.35
CA SER A 621 3.35 3.08 -7.82
C SER A 621 3.09 4.54 -7.46
N ALA A 622 2.25 5.24 -8.25
CA ALA A 622 1.89 6.63 -8.03
C ALA A 622 1.18 6.82 -6.67
N CYS A 623 0.17 6.02 -6.36
CA CYS A 623 -0.49 6.05 -5.06
C CYS A 623 0.46 5.62 -3.94
N ARG A 624 1.10 4.46 -4.05
CA ARG A 624 1.94 3.88 -2.99
C ARG A 624 3.08 4.79 -2.55
N ILE A 625 3.83 5.32 -3.52
CA ILE A 625 4.96 6.21 -3.24
C ILE A 625 4.43 7.62 -2.94
N GLY A 626 3.34 8.01 -3.58
CA GLY A 626 2.64 9.27 -3.38
C GLY A 626 2.20 9.52 -1.96
N THR A 627 1.39 8.63 -1.40
CA THR A 627 0.87 8.78 -0.04
C THR A 627 1.99 8.74 1.00
N GLN A 628 2.98 7.85 0.83
CA GLN A 628 4.15 7.82 1.70
C GLN A 628 4.93 9.15 1.66
N ASN A 629 5.22 9.66 0.46
CA ASN A 629 5.90 10.95 0.29
C ASN A 629 5.10 12.10 0.88
N GLN A 630 3.76 12.10 0.76
CA GLN A 630 2.91 13.11 1.40
C GLN A 630 3.08 13.09 2.91
N VAL A 631 3.01 11.92 3.56
CA VAL A 631 3.21 11.81 5.02
C VAL A 631 4.59 12.34 5.42
N GLU A 632 5.66 11.88 4.75
CA GLU A 632 7.02 12.31 5.07
C GLU A 632 7.22 13.81 4.87
N THR A 633 6.65 14.37 3.81
CA THR A 633 6.75 15.80 3.47
C THR A 633 5.96 16.66 4.45
N LEU A 634 4.74 16.27 4.80
CA LEU A 634 3.92 16.99 5.77
C LEU A 634 4.53 16.96 7.17
N ILE A 635 5.21 15.87 7.55
CA ILE A 635 5.98 15.83 8.81
C ILE A 635 7.18 16.80 8.75
N LYS A 636 7.89 16.87 7.63
CA LYS A 636 8.97 17.87 7.48
C LYS A 636 8.43 19.30 7.52
N LEU A 637 7.28 19.54 6.89
CA LEU A 637 6.57 20.82 6.92
C LEU A 637 6.21 21.20 8.36
N SER A 638 5.64 20.27 9.13
CA SER A 638 5.23 20.56 10.52
C SER A 638 6.40 20.85 11.46
N LEU A 639 7.61 20.41 11.10
CA LEU A 639 8.86 20.68 11.80
C LEU A 639 9.60 21.93 11.29
N GLY A 640 9.09 22.61 10.25
CA GLY A 640 9.79 23.74 9.61
C GLY A 640 11.09 23.32 8.91
N LYS A 641 11.21 22.07 8.48
CA LYS A 641 12.43 21.50 7.87
C LYS A 641 12.28 21.24 6.37
N LEU A 642 11.15 21.62 5.78
CA LEU A 642 10.90 21.36 4.36
C LEU A 642 11.61 22.41 3.50
N SER A 643 12.54 21.95 2.65
CA SER A 643 13.24 22.87 1.73
C SER A 643 12.35 23.29 0.55
N LYS A 644 12.69 24.42 -0.08
CA LYS A 644 12.00 24.91 -1.29
C LYS A 644 11.98 23.86 -2.41
N ARG A 645 13.12 23.23 -2.66
CA ARG A 645 13.24 22.18 -3.69
C ARG A 645 12.37 20.96 -3.38
N GLU A 646 12.34 20.51 -2.13
CA GLU A 646 11.46 19.40 -1.73
C GLU A 646 9.99 19.76 -1.88
N THR A 647 9.63 21.02 -1.60
CA THR A 647 8.27 21.54 -1.80
C THR A 647 7.87 21.50 -3.29
N GLU A 648 8.74 22.01 -4.18
CA GLU A 648 8.50 21.98 -5.64
C GLU A 648 8.36 20.55 -6.16
N LEU A 649 9.20 19.62 -5.69
CA LEU A 649 9.10 18.20 -6.04
C LEU A 649 7.81 17.56 -5.52
N PHE A 650 7.39 17.95 -4.32
CA PHE A 650 6.15 17.46 -3.72
C PHE A 650 4.92 17.93 -4.49
N GLU A 651 4.84 19.22 -4.82
CA GLU A 651 3.73 19.78 -5.61
C GLU A 651 3.72 19.20 -7.03
N ALA A 652 4.88 18.95 -7.64
CA ALA A 652 4.99 18.29 -8.95
C ALA A 652 4.51 16.81 -8.94
N GLN A 653 4.49 16.15 -7.78
CA GLN A 653 4.01 14.77 -7.64
C GLN A 653 2.47 14.67 -7.67
N ILE A 654 1.76 15.74 -7.29
CA ILE A 654 0.30 15.78 -7.21
C ILE A 654 -0.39 15.38 -8.53
N PRO A 655 -0.12 16.02 -9.68
CA PRO A 655 -0.75 15.65 -10.94
C PRO A 655 -0.43 14.22 -11.36
N VAL A 656 0.77 13.72 -11.02
CA VAL A 656 1.18 12.33 -11.30
C VAL A 656 0.30 11.34 -10.53
N MET A 657 0.01 11.63 -9.25
CA MET A 657 -0.90 10.81 -8.44
C MET A 657 -2.33 10.82 -9.00
N GLN A 658 -2.83 12.00 -9.36
CA GLN A 658 -4.18 12.18 -9.91
C GLN A 658 -4.38 11.45 -11.24
N MET A 659 -3.37 11.43 -12.11
CA MET A 659 -3.44 10.78 -13.41
C MET A 659 -3.16 9.27 -13.37
N LEU A 660 -2.14 8.85 -12.62
CA LEU A 660 -1.61 7.48 -12.70
C LEU A 660 -2.12 6.53 -11.60
N SER A 661 -2.88 7.03 -10.63
CA SER A 661 -3.52 6.15 -9.63
C SER A 661 -4.72 5.42 -10.24
N LEU A 662 -4.84 4.14 -9.93
CA LEU A 662 -5.87 3.28 -10.51
C LEU A 662 -7.28 3.61 -9.99
N CYS A 663 -7.40 3.88 -8.69
CA CYS A 663 -8.68 4.10 -8.01
C CYS A 663 -8.77 5.48 -7.35
N GLY A 664 -9.95 5.80 -6.81
CA GLY A 664 -10.24 7.08 -6.16
C GLY A 664 -9.28 7.46 -5.05
N LEU A 665 -8.83 6.51 -4.22
CA LEU A 665 -7.93 6.77 -3.09
C LEU A 665 -6.68 7.54 -3.52
N GLY A 666 -5.89 6.98 -4.45
CA GLY A 666 -4.65 7.63 -4.88
C GLY A 666 -4.88 8.90 -5.69
N LYS A 667 -6.02 9.01 -6.39
CA LYS A 667 -6.38 10.22 -7.15
C LYS A 667 -6.77 11.38 -6.24
N MET A 668 -7.48 11.09 -5.15
CA MET A 668 -8.03 12.11 -4.25
C MET A 668 -7.11 12.41 -3.06
N ALA A 669 -6.16 11.53 -2.72
CA ALA A 669 -5.22 11.74 -1.62
C ALA A 669 -4.51 13.12 -1.61
N PRO A 670 -4.17 13.74 -2.76
CA PRO A 670 -3.58 15.09 -2.75
C PRO A 670 -4.55 16.25 -2.42
N ILE A 671 -5.87 16.05 -2.55
CA ILE A 671 -6.88 17.12 -2.44
C ILE A 671 -6.83 17.85 -1.09
N PRO A 672 -6.75 17.18 0.07
CA PRO A 672 -6.67 17.84 1.36
C PRO A 672 -5.51 18.84 1.44
N TYR A 673 -4.32 18.47 0.96
CA TYR A 673 -3.16 19.38 0.92
C TYR A 673 -3.38 20.57 -0.05
N GLN A 674 -3.90 20.31 -1.25
CA GLN A 674 -4.19 21.37 -2.22
C GLN A 674 -5.21 22.39 -1.67
N SER A 675 -6.21 21.90 -0.92
CA SER A 675 -7.21 22.77 -0.30
C SER A 675 -6.62 23.65 0.80
N LEU A 676 -5.67 23.15 1.60
CA LEU A 676 -4.96 23.98 2.58
C LEU A 676 -4.12 25.07 1.90
N LEU A 677 -3.39 24.74 0.83
CA LEU A 677 -2.65 25.75 0.07
C LEU A 677 -3.56 26.86 -0.48
N ARG A 678 -4.77 26.50 -0.90
CA ARG A 678 -5.73 27.41 -1.50
C ARG A 678 -6.45 28.28 -0.47
N HIS A 679 -6.92 27.67 0.62
CA HIS A 679 -7.87 28.31 1.54
C HIS A 679 -7.25 28.69 2.89
N PHE A 680 -6.11 28.11 3.24
CA PHE A 680 -5.37 28.40 4.48
C PHE A 680 -3.86 28.58 4.20
N PRO A 681 -3.45 29.41 3.23
CA PRO A 681 -2.03 29.60 2.88
C PRO A 681 -1.20 30.09 4.07
N GLU A 682 -1.79 30.88 4.97
CA GLU A 682 -1.18 31.36 6.19
C GLU A 682 -0.79 30.23 7.15
N GLU A 683 -1.59 29.17 7.25
CA GLU A 683 -1.31 28.01 8.10
C GLU A 683 -0.10 27.24 7.55
N VAL A 684 -0.03 27.06 6.22
CA VAL A 684 1.11 26.39 5.57
C VAL A 684 2.38 27.22 5.74
N GLU A 685 2.31 28.53 5.51
CA GLU A 685 3.45 29.44 5.62
C GLU A 685 3.93 29.59 7.07
N PHE A 686 3.02 29.57 8.03
CA PHE A 686 3.34 29.54 9.46
C PHE A 686 4.22 28.34 9.81
N HIS A 687 3.91 27.16 9.28
CA HIS A 687 4.70 25.95 9.49
C HIS A 687 6.02 25.95 8.72
N ARG A 688 6.04 26.44 7.47
CA ARG A 688 7.26 26.59 6.66
C ARG A 688 8.34 27.40 7.38
N ASN A 689 7.94 28.46 8.07
CA ASN A 689 8.85 29.34 8.82
C ASN A 689 9.31 28.76 10.18
N GLY A 690 8.92 27.52 10.52
CA GLY A 690 9.33 26.85 11.75
C GLY A 690 8.66 27.38 13.03
N ASN A 691 7.60 28.18 12.90
CA ASN A 691 6.90 28.80 14.03
C ASN A 691 6.13 27.78 14.90
N HIS A 692 5.92 26.57 14.39
CA HIS A 692 5.05 25.56 14.98
C HIS A 692 5.58 24.93 16.29
N ILE A 693 6.91 24.79 16.48
CA ILE A 693 7.46 24.22 17.74
C ILE A 693 7.00 25.02 18.97
N ARG A 694 6.79 26.34 18.85
CA ARG A 694 6.44 27.22 19.98
C ARG A 694 4.94 27.37 20.25
N ALA A 695 4.07 27.20 19.25
CA ALA A 695 2.65 27.51 19.35
C ALA A 695 1.76 26.32 19.74
N CYS A 696 1.99 25.13 19.16
CA CYS A 696 1.23 23.92 19.52
C CYS A 696 1.60 23.37 20.90
N LEU A 697 2.85 23.57 21.36
CA LEU A 697 3.24 23.26 22.73
C LEU A 697 2.49 24.10 23.78
N ARG A 698 2.20 25.38 23.49
CA ARG A 698 1.44 26.25 24.40
C ARG A 698 -0.06 25.93 24.40
N LYS A 699 -0.64 25.58 23.24
CA LYS A 699 -2.09 25.27 23.13
C LYS A 699 -2.48 23.94 23.79
N ASN A 700 -1.62 22.93 23.76
CA ASN A 700 -1.85 21.68 24.50
C ASN A 700 -1.86 21.87 26.03
N HIS A 701 -1.17 22.88 26.56
CA HIS A 701 -1.21 23.23 27.99
C HIS A 701 -2.44 24.06 28.39
N ALA A 702 -3.00 24.88 27.49
CA ALA A 702 -4.21 25.67 27.75
C ALA A 702 -5.48 24.78 27.80
N ASN A 703 -5.63 23.82 26.88
CA ASN A 703 -6.75 22.89 26.85
C ASN A 703 -6.77 21.91 28.05
N GLN A 704 -5.63 21.64 28.70
CA GLN A 704 -5.56 20.85 29.93
C GLN A 704 -6.05 21.59 31.19
N ASN A 705 -6.09 22.93 31.17
CA ASN A 705 -6.56 23.71 32.31
C ASN A 705 -8.07 24.00 32.25
N GLN A 706 -8.69 23.98 31.06
CA GLN A 706 -10.15 24.09 30.92
C GLN A 706 -10.89 22.75 31.17
N SER A 707 -10.24 21.60 30.98
CA SER A 707 -10.83 20.28 31.28
C SER A 707 -10.77 19.89 32.77
N LYS A 708 -10.43 20.82 33.67
CA LYS A 708 -10.40 20.58 35.14
C LYS A 708 -11.76 20.78 35.81
N THR A 709 -12.77 21.28 35.10
CA THR A 709 -14.14 21.43 35.62
C THR A 709 -15.09 20.49 34.88
N GLY A 710 -15.17 19.24 35.33
CA GLY A 710 -16.23 18.29 34.95
C GLY A 710 -15.77 17.07 34.15
N SER A 711 -15.81 15.91 34.81
CA SER A 711 -15.63 14.53 34.33
C SER A 711 -14.18 13.99 34.17
N MET A 712 -14.04 12.69 34.48
CA MET A 712 -12.83 11.96 34.92
C MET A 712 -11.59 12.03 33.99
N PRO A 713 -10.36 11.88 34.55
CA PRO A 713 -9.13 12.19 33.84
C PRO A 713 -8.60 11.01 33.03
N VAL A 714 -8.50 11.16 31.71
CA VAL A 714 -7.50 10.42 30.92
C VAL A 714 -6.19 11.20 31.01
N ARG A 715 -5.22 10.69 31.78
CA ARG A 715 -3.88 11.30 31.92
C ARG A 715 -3.16 11.37 30.57
N ARG A 716 -3.22 12.52 29.89
CA ARG A 716 -2.39 12.84 28.71
C ARG A 716 -1.01 13.33 29.15
N LYS A 717 0.05 12.56 28.86
CA LYS A 717 1.45 13.04 28.97
C LYS A 717 1.88 13.80 27.70
N PRO A 718 2.69 14.88 27.81
CA PRO A 718 3.09 15.72 26.69
C PRO A 718 4.03 14.99 25.70
N LEU A 719 3.88 15.31 24.41
CA LEU A 719 4.54 14.66 23.26
C LEU A 719 6.03 15.06 23.04
N ILE A 720 6.58 16.10 23.70
CA ILE A 720 7.87 16.72 23.31
C ILE A 720 8.80 17.07 24.51
N SER A 721 8.81 16.32 25.62
CA SER A 721 9.77 16.61 26.72
C SER A 721 11.07 15.80 26.69
N THR A 722 11.34 14.96 25.68
CA THR A 722 12.50 14.06 25.67
C THR A 722 13.44 14.21 24.46
N ALA A 723 13.31 15.28 23.67
CA ALA A 723 14.19 15.51 22.51
C ALA A 723 15.27 16.59 22.72
N ILE A 724 15.54 17.04 23.95
CA ILE A 724 16.59 18.06 24.25
C ILE A 724 17.56 17.59 25.36
N SER A 725 17.61 16.30 25.70
CA SER A 725 18.70 15.78 26.54
C SER A 725 19.07 14.37 26.11
N GLY A 726 20.21 14.25 25.43
CA GLY A 726 20.76 13.00 24.90
C GLY A 726 21.56 13.26 23.64
#